data_AF-A0A9Q3A9D1-F1
#
_entry.id   AF-A0A9Q3A9D1-F1
#
_cell.length_a   1.000
_cell.length_b   1.000
_cell.length_c   1.000
_cell.angle_alpha   90.00
_cell.angle_beta   90.00
_cell.angle_gamma   90.00
#
_symmetry.space_group_name_H-M   'P 1'
#
loop_
_entity.id
_entity.type
_entity.pdbx_description
1 polymer ?
#
loop_
_entity_poly.entity_id
_entity_poly.type
_entity_poly.pdbx_seq_one_letter_code
_entity_poly.pdbx_strand_id
1 'polypeptide(L)'
;MDIVIGVSEDKIREAGDSDETVLVYRIYDEVINVSSDWSLRGYVSVELDPDKLEAPEIVNPDPDAAPGDPIDVGALNGEGVDVLVWAERSGRLKPNDVVTLTWVGTTAQGQVITYTPAAQTVKSRLPDVLTFTIPNAQVKALAQGFARAWYTVARKGSAQLVSKRAGIDLIGSNVQLPPPSISEAVDGVLQPTLQMATVVVPKQAQLEYGDSVTITWRGLRSDGSPLTYTATRPVTTAMVGKDIEFKVDGAANLKPLNGGTLEVSYQVVREGLGKPLESTPLGVQVGQAQLELPAPYCPQAQDGELDPNTVDEVTIEIAPYTDMRIGQTVQAQWCDEGGKCIYDEMKITSRNVGKTVVFHIPHGDWSTTLTGRAQVTYQVIETHQPTRVSAPLSLKRAEQSTPLPDPIVEGANNGMLTPAGDATVLIPLGAQLKYGDEVLLDWDGDGMGGKTQISYMTLSDQVAEIRMQVPAKFVEANINNAVRVFYMVYRFDGSEQYSGTVNLRVQQAPLPLPVFVEATAGQQLNPDDVSKGATVLVDAVAHFKRGDKVTVTVESPVSSGNFSQVVTIAAGAEEKALRITVPYATINASNRQSIKLKYSVVRASGVPVENSPVNVYLVNRVIGTGELRIFGARYGASTYRASSTSRILSAFNRQTLQPILAEWRYKDETSWTAGTTWFDRQPWKPLRVRTQSDEVELNPANIIGNGNDATVNGSAAFVALRDERDGGVRDMVGWGSAAHGASIPPTLITFDDIVEISCTRSAYAARRANGFVVGWGNAAEGGTLRANETGDFVEVRSNSVAFVGRKRDGRLSGWGSLPNGADIPPAIIGQAGYTAVYGAGTAFAAQKANGQLVAWGSAANGGTLPSDIGALTDIIYVKGNFAAFAARRSNKRIVAWGNAGYGGTVPLAIATLTDVESLEGATAQAFSALRSTGQVVAWGAASHGGTVPAEIAGLTDVLEVSTTWHAFCARRRNGRVVAWGNTANGGTVPAAVAQLSDIVQVTGSAWAFAALRSNGTVVAWGRAEAGGDTSRVVGQLTNVRAVYANSNGFTALTSDGRVVTWGQALGGGDSTSVQPALSGLVTTGHKVGATNVAATADEEWLRTLPNA
;
A
#
# COMPACT_ATOMS: atom_id res chain seq x y z
N MET A 1 5.57 5.61 18.56
CA MET A 1 5.34 5.29 19.98
C MET A 1 3.87 5.00 20.05
N ASP A 2 3.55 3.72 20.18
CA ASP A 2 2.33 3.20 19.54
C ASP A 2 1.31 2.91 20.64
N ILE A 3 0.06 3.31 20.41
CA ILE A 3 -1.02 3.12 21.38
C ILE A 3 -1.52 1.68 21.24
N VAL A 4 -1.12 0.83 22.18
CA VAL A 4 -1.54 -0.59 22.21
C VAL A 4 -2.89 -0.69 22.91
N ILE A 5 -3.94 -1.01 22.16
CA ILE A 5 -5.29 -1.24 22.68
C ILE A 5 -5.51 -2.75 22.86
N GLY A 6 -5.65 -3.20 24.10
CA GLY A 6 -5.97 -4.60 24.41
C GLY A 6 -7.46 -4.89 24.20
N VAL A 7 -7.77 -5.91 23.39
CA VAL A 7 -9.12 -6.48 23.26
C VAL A 7 -9.22 -7.72 24.14
N SER A 8 -10.27 -7.83 24.96
CA SER A 8 -10.47 -8.99 25.83
C SER A 8 -10.92 -10.22 25.06
N GLU A 9 -10.56 -11.41 25.53
CA GLU A 9 -10.96 -12.69 24.95
C GLU A 9 -12.49 -12.81 24.82
N ASP A 10 -13.24 -12.34 25.82
CA ASP A 10 -14.71 -12.32 25.78
C ASP A 10 -15.27 -11.51 24.60
N LYS A 11 -14.64 -10.37 24.26
CA LYS A 11 -15.05 -9.55 23.09
C LYS A 11 -14.71 -10.22 21.78
N ILE A 12 -13.61 -10.98 21.71
CA ILE A 12 -13.24 -11.76 20.53
C ILE A 12 -14.24 -12.94 20.37
N ARG A 13 -14.61 -13.59 21.47
CA ARG A 13 -15.66 -14.63 21.50
C ARG A 13 -17.06 -14.11 21.14
N GLU A 14 -17.39 -12.89 21.56
CA GLU A 14 -18.63 -12.19 21.17
C GLU A 14 -18.62 -11.80 19.68
N ALA A 15 -17.49 -11.31 19.16
CA ALA A 15 -17.29 -10.99 17.74
C ALA A 15 -17.42 -12.22 16.84
N GLY A 16 -16.96 -13.38 17.32
CA GLY A 16 -17.15 -14.69 16.72
C GLY A 16 -16.32 -14.93 15.45
N ASP A 17 -16.16 -16.20 15.09
CA ASP A 17 -15.27 -16.60 14.00
C ASP A 17 -15.68 -16.03 12.65
N SER A 18 -14.70 -15.43 11.98
CA SER A 18 -14.80 -14.83 10.66
C SER A 18 -13.38 -14.65 10.12
N ASP A 19 -13.20 -14.92 8.84
CA ASP A 19 -11.92 -14.72 8.17
C ASP A 19 -11.59 -13.22 7.99
N GLU A 20 -12.59 -12.35 8.17
CA GLU A 20 -12.54 -10.88 7.98
C GLU A 20 -13.21 -10.12 9.14
N THR A 21 -12.85 -10.42 10.39
CA THR A 21 -13.40 -9.69 11.55
C THR A 21 -12.98 -8.21 11.52
N VAL A 22 -13.95 -7.31 11.40
CA VAL A 22 -13.74 -5.85 11.35
C VAL A 22 -13.32 -5.29 12.70
N LEU A 23 -12.22 -4.54 12.72
CA LEU A 23 -11.67 -3.79 13.84
C LEU A 23 -11.68 -2.28 13.52
N VAL A 24 -12.35 -1.49 14.37
CA VAL A 24 -12.38 -0.02 14.30
C VAL A 24 -12.29 0.59 15.70
N TYR A 25 -11.82 1.84 15.78
CA TYR A 25 -11.82 2.64 17.00
C TYR A 25 -12.32 4.07 16.73
N ARG A 26 -12.76 4.76 17.79
CA ARG A 26 -13.01 6.21 17.79
C ARG A 26 -12.17 6.86 18.88
N ILE A 27 -11.74 8.09 18.64
CA ILE A 27 -10.96 8.85 19.61
C ILE A 27 -11.90 9.81 20.34
N TYR A 28 -11.72 9.89 21.66
CA TYR A 28 -12.35 10.86 22.54
C TYR A 28 -11.24 11.78 23.05
N ASP A 29 -11.48 13.09 23.11
CA ASP A 29 -10.55 14.01 23.79
C ASP A 29 -10.75 14.00 25.32
N GLU A 30 -9.95 14.81 26.04
CA GLU A 30 -9.97 14.88 27.51
C GLU A 30 -11.29 15.43 28.09
N VAL A 31 -12.20 15.94 27.24
CA VAL A 31 -13.55 16.41 27.62
C VAL A 31 -14.68 15.65 26.93
N ILE A 32 -14.37 14.46 26.36
CA ILE A 32 -15.31 13.52 25.75
C ILE A 32 -15.95 14.04 24.43
N ASN A 33 -15.30 14.96 23.73
CA ASN A 33 -15.65 15.21 22.33
C ASN A 33 -15.25 14.00 21.47
N VAL A 34 -16.17 13.51 20.64
CA VAL A 34 -15.95 12.33 19.78
C VAL A 34 -15.38 12.78 18.44
N SER A 35 -14.42 12.04 17.89
CA SER A 35 -14.00 12.21 16.49
C SER A 35 -15.21 12.10 15.54
N SER A 36 -15.29 12.98 14.54
CA SER A 36 -16.37 12.98 13.53
C SER A 36 -16.60 11.59 12.94
N ASP A 37 -15.50 10.90 12.65
CA ASP A 37 -15.47 9.62 11.96
C ASP A 37 -14.89 8.52 12.84
N TRP A 38 -15.09 7.27 12.43
CA TRP A 38 -14.36 6.12 12.96
C TRP A 38 -12.96 6.05 12.31
N SER A 39 -12.06 5.28 12.90
CA SER A 39 -10.85 4.84 12.21
C SER A 39 -11.20 4.11 10.92
N LEU A 40 -10.26 4.07 9.98
CA LEU A 40 -10.31 3.11 8.88
C LEU A 40 -10.47 1.68 9.46
N ARG A 41 -11.22 0.84 8.74
CA ARG A 41 -11.46 -0.56 9.11
C ARG A 41 -10.18 -1.38 8.91
N GLY A 42 -9.73 -2.04 9.97
CA GLY A 42 -8.81 -3.17 9.86
C GLY A 42 -9.59 -4.47 9.81
N TYR A 43 -9.03 -5.49 9.18
CA TYR A 43 -9.62 -6.84 9.11
C TYR A 43 -8.67 -7.83 9.79
N VAL A 44 -9.22 -8.74 10.59
CA VAL A 44 -8.46 -9.75 11.34
C VAL A 44 -9.17 -11.10 11.22
N SER A 45 -8.46 -12.14 10.80
CA SER A 45 -8.99 -13.50 10.84
C SER A 45 -9.09 -13.98 12.29
N VAL A 46 -10.26 -14.51 12.67
CA VAL A 46 -10.58 -15.02 14.00
C VAL A 46 -11.02 -16.47 13.89
N GLU A 47 -10.20 -17.37 14.42
CA GLU A 47 -10.41 -18.83 14.44
C GLU A 47 -10.38 -19.35 15.89
N LEU A 48 -11.52 -19.29 16.58
CA LEU A 48 -11.73 -19.79 17.95
C LEU A 48 -12.25 -21.23 17.98
N ASP A 49 -13.02 -21.63 16.96
CA ASP A 49 -13.63 -22.95 16.83
C ASP A 49 -13.40 -23.54 15.42
N PRO A 50 -12.48 -24.51 15.26
CA PRO A 50 -12.19 -25.13 13.97
C PRO A 50 -13.33 -26.05 13.47
N ASP A 51 -14.32 -26.37 14.32
CA ASP A 51 -15.46 -27.22 13.95
C ASP A 51 -16.66 -26.42 13.39
N LYS A 52 -16.52 -25.11 13.11
CA LYS A 52 -17.58 -24.31 12.46
C LYS A 52 -17.74 -24.57 10.96
N LEU A 53 -18.95 -24.31 10.47
CA LEU A 53 -19.27 -24.36 9.03
C LEU A 53 -18.75 -23.09 8.33
N GLU A 54 -18.52 -23.15 7.01
CA GLU A 54 -18.09 -21.98 6.25
C GLU A 54 -19.10 -20.83 6.30
N ALA A 55 -18.62 -19.61 6.12
CA ALA A 55 -19.47 -18.41 6.15
C ALA A 55 -20.50 -18.43 5.01
N PRO A 56 -21.70 -17.83 5.20
CA PRO A 56 -22.58 -17.55 4.08
C PRO A 56 -21.97 -16.49 3.16
N GLU A 57 -22.26 -16.55 1.87
CA GLU A 57 -21.86 -15.53 0.90
C GLU A 57 -22.92 -14.42 0.87
N ILE A 58 -22.51 -13.16 1.03
CA ILE A 58 -23.39 -12.00 0.86
C ILE A 58 -23.17 -11.49 -0.56
N VAL A 59 -24.21 -11.54 -1.41
CA VAL A 59 -24.09 -11.14 -2.82
C VAL A 59 -24.15 -9.62 -2.91
N ASN A 60 -23.09 -8.99 -3.44
CA ASN A 60 -23.18 -7.60 -3.88
C ASN A 60 -23.95 -7.57 -5.21
N PRO A 61 -25.05 -6.80 -5.33
CA PRO A 61 -25.82 -6.72 -6.57
C PRO A 61 -25.16 -5.90 -7.68
N ASP A 62 -24.06 -5.19 -7.39
CA ASP A 62 -23.19 -4.64 -8.43
C ASP A 62 -22.34 -5.78 -9.04
N PRO A 63 -22.48 -6.09 -10.35
CA PRO A 63 -21.76 -7.19 -10.99
C PRO A 63 -20.26 -6.91 -11.18
N ASP A 64 -19.81 -5.66 -11.05
CA ASP A 64 -18.42 -5.26 -11.18
C ASP A 64 -17.72 -5.14 -9.81
N ALA A 65 -18.44 -5.32 -8.70
CA ALA A 65 -17.91 -5.26 -7.33
C ALA A 65 -17.00 -6.46 -6.99
N ALA A 66 -15.89 -6.17 -6.32
CA ALA A 66 -15.00 -7.20 -5.77
C ALA A 66 -15.60 -7.81 -4.49
N PRO A 67 -15.24 -9.05 -4.12
CA PRO A 67 -15.61 -9.63 -2.83
C PRO A 67 -15.17 -8.72 -1.67
N GLY A 68 -16.14 -8.32 -0.84
CA GLY A 68 -15.93 -7.39 0.29
C GLY A 68 -16.22 -5.91 0.01
N ASP A 69 -16.45 -5.52 -1.25
CA ASP A 69 -16.84 -4.14 -1.58
C ASP A 69 -18.19 -3.76 -0.97
N PRO A 70 -18.38 -2.52 -0.50
CA PRO A 70 -19.61 -2.07 0.14
C PRO A 70 -20.80 -2.12 -0.82
N ILE A 71 -21.98 -2.42 -0.28
CA ILE A 71 -23.23 -2.37 -1.03
C ILE A 71 -23.80 -0.94 -0.95
N ASP A 72 -23.98 -0.28 -2.10
CA ASP A 72 -24.70 0.99 -2.17
C ASP A 72 -26.21 0.75 -2.07
N VAL A 73 -26.76 1.14 -0.92
CA VAL A 73 -28.17 1.08 -0.57
C VAL A 73 -29.05 1.88 -1.54
N GLY A 74 -28.51 2.96 -2.14
CA GLY A 74 -29.17 3.75 -3.16
C GLY A 74 -29.26 3.03 -4.51
N ALA A 75 -28.23 2.27 -4.87
CA ALA A 75 -28.16 1.51 -6.13
C ALA A 75 -29.08 0.27 -6.16
N LEU A 76 -29.56 -0.21 -5.00
CA LEU A 76 -30.43 -1.38 -4.87
C LEU A 76 -31.77 -1.29 -5.64
N ASN A 77 -32.20 -0.09 -6.06
CA ASN A 77 -33.44 0.13 -6.85
C ASN A 77 -34.76 -0.46 -6.26
N GLY A 78 -34.76 -0.86 -4.99
CA GLY A 78 -35.90 -1.52 -4.32
C GLY A 78 -35.74 -3.03 -4.12
N GLU A 79 -34.68 -3.65 -4.65
CA GLU A 79 -34.39 -5.08 -4.49
C GLU A 79 -33.69 -5.40 -3.15
N GLY A 80 -33.84 -6.64 -2.70
CA GLY A 80 -33.17 -7.13 -1.49
C GLY A 80 -31.69 -7.47 -1.73
N VAL A 81 -30.99 -7.83 -0.66
CA VAL A 81 -29.63 -8.41 -0.74
C VAL A 81 -29.75 -9.91 -0.51
N ASP A 82 -29.27 -10.71 -1.47
CA ASP A 82 -29.28 -12.17 -1.34
C ASP A 82 -28.08 -12.66 -0.54
N VAL A 83 -28.34 -13.63 0.33
CA VAL A 83 -27.32 -14.33 1.12
C VAL A 83 -27.38 -15.82 0.80
N LEU A 84 -26.30 -16.37 0.26
CA LEU A 84 -26.22 -17.74 -0.25
C LEU A 84 -25.56 -18.66 0.78
N VAL A 85 -26.12 -19.86 0.94
CA VAL A 85 -25.50 -20.97 1.67
C VAL A 85 -25.30 -22.15 0.73
N TRP A 86 -24.05 -22.52 0.49
CA TRP A 86 -23.64 -23.57 -0.43
C TRP A 86 -23.62 -24.95 0.23
N ALA A 87 -24.47 -25.86 -0.23
CA ALA A 87 -24.49 -27.26 0.19
C ALA A 87 -23.83 -28.14 -0.88
N GLU A 88 -22.51 -28.29 -0.80
CA GLU A 88 -21.73 -29.12 -1.72
C GLU A 88 -21.76 -30.63 -1.39
N ARG A 89 -21.40 -31.47 -2.36
CA ARG A 89 -21.24 -32.93 -2.15
C ARG A 89 -20.14 -33.28 -1.13
N SER A 90 -19.05 -32.52 -1.17
CA SER A 90 -17.92 -32.52 -0.23
C SER A 90 -18.25 -31.83 1.10
N GLY A 91 -19.23 -30.94 1.11
CA GLY A 91 -19.54 -30.04 2.22
C GLY A 91 -20.10 -30.74 3.47
N ARG A 92 -20.11 -30.02 4.59
CA ARG A 92 -20.58 -30.52 5.91
C ARG A 92 -22.10 -30.50 6.08
N LEU A 93 -22.80 -29.68 5.28
CA LEU A 93 -24.25 -29.72 5.09
C LEU A 93 -24.67 -31.03 4.40
N LYS A 94 -25.83 -31.57 4.77
CA LYS A 94 -26.37 -32.85 4.28
C LYS A 94 -27.84 -32.72 3.89
N PRO A 95 -28.37 -33.58 3.00
CA PRO A 95 -29.77 -33.56 2.61
C PRO A 95 -30.71 -33.66 3.82
N ASN A 96 -31.76 -32.83 3.82
CA ASN A 96 -32.74 -32.64 4.91
C ASN A 96 -32.21 -31.92 6.17
N ASP A 97 -31.00 -31.36 6.15
CA ASP A 97 -30.60 -30.37 7.17
C ASP A 97 -31.48 -29.11 7.06
N VAL A 98 -31.94 -28.58 8.20
CA VAL A 98 -32.70 -27.32 8.25
C VAL A 98 -31.73 -26.18 8.60
N VAL A 99 -31.62 -25.20 7.72
CA VAL A 99 -30.71 -24.06 7.80
C VAL A 99 -31.50 -22.80 8.14
N THR A 100 -31.12 -22.14 9.24
CA THR A 100 -31.67 -20.86 9.68
C THR A 100 -30.57 -19.80 9.60
N LEU A 101 -30.70 -18.84 8.67
CA LEU A 101 -29.83 -17.67 8.58
C LEU A 101 -30.26 -16.62 9.62
N THR A 102 -29.27 -15.93 10.20
CA THR A 102 -29.44 -14.73 11.02
C THR A 102 -28.64 -13.59 10.40
N TRP A 103 -29.30 -12.46 10.16
CA TRP A 103 -28.72 -11.20 9.71
C TRP A 103 -28.77 -10.18 10.86
N VAL A 104 -27.65 -9.52 11.16
CA VAL A 104 -27.57 -8.47 12.18
C VAL A 104 -26.84 -7.26 11.62
N GLY A 105 -27.59 -6.18 11.47
CA GLY A 105 -27.08 -4.86 11.12
C GLY A 105 -26.86 -3.97 12.33
N THR A 106 -25.93 -3.03 12.19
CA THR A 106 -25.72 -1.88 13.07
C THR A 106 -25.83 -0.61 12.23
N THR A 107 -26.80 0.24 12.55
CA THR A 107 -26.99 1.55 11.90
C THR A 107 -25.82 2.50 12.16
N ALA A 108 -25.70 3.58 11.39
CA ALA A 108 -24.73 4.66 11.62
C ALA A 108 -24.81 5.28 13.03
N GLN A 109 -26.00 5.24 13.64
CA GLN A 109 -26.27 5.73 14.99
C GLN A 109 -26.07 4.65 16.08
N GLY A 110 -25.49 3.50 15.74
CA GLY A 110 -25.16 2.41 16.68
C GLY A 110 -26.31 1.51 17.11
N GLN A 111 -27.51 1.68 16.54
CA GLN A 111 -28.65 0.80 16.83
C GLN A 111 -28.51 -0.53 16.09
N VAL A 112 -28.70 -1.64 16.82
CA VAL A 112 -28.67 -3.01 16.27
C VAL A 112 -30.06 -3.40 15.74
N ILE A 113 -30.10 -3.94 14.53
CA ILE A 113 -31.29 -4.47 13.86
C ILE A 113 -31.03 -5.93 13.50
N THR A 114 -31.90 -6.84 13.92
CA THR A 114 -31.78 -8.28 13.63
C THR A 114 -32.92 -8.73 12.73
N TYR A 115 -32.59 -9.44 11.66
CA TYR A 115 -33.54 -10.05 10.74
C TYR A 115 -33.21 -11.54 10.57
N THR A 116 -34.24 -12.39 10.61
CA THR A 116 -34.10 -13.84 10.50
C THR A 116 -35.09 -14.31 9.42
N PRO A 117 -34.65 -14.53 8.16
CA PRO A 117 -35.53 -15.04 7.12
C PRO A 117 -36.00 -16.46 7.42
N ALA A 118 -37.06 -16.90 6.73
CA ALA A 118 -37.63 -18.23 6.93
C ALA A 118 -36.59 -19.33 6.68
N ALA A 119 -36.48 -20.28 7.62
CA ALA A 119 -35.54 -21.39 7.54
C ALA A 119 -35.81 -22.27 6.30
N GLN A 120 -34.74 -22.69 5.64
CA GLN A 120 -34.80 -23.51 4.43
C GLN A 120 -34.20 -24.89 4.67
N THR A 121 -34.65 -25.89 3.92
CA THR A 121 -34.18 -27.28 4.05
C THR A 121 -33.32 -27.65 2.85
N VAL A 122 -32.11 -28.18 3.11
CA VAL A 122 -31.21 -28.69 2.06
C VAL A 122 -31.92 -29.77 1.24
N LYS A 123 -32.02 -29.59 -0.08
CA LYS A 123 -32.73 -30.51 -0.98
C LYS A 123 -32.12 -31.92 -0.95
N SER A 124 -32.90 -32.89 -1.41
CA SER A 124 -32.53 -34.31 -1.43
C SER A 124 -31.35 -34.68 -2.34
N ARG A 125 -30.88 -33.75 -3.20
CA ARG A 125 -29.81 -33.95 -4.17
C ARG A 125 -28.82 -32.77 -4.13
N LEU A 126 -27.53 -33.09 -4.03
CA LEU A 126 -26.43 -32.10 -3.98
C LEU A 126 -25.65 -32.01 -5.31
N PRO A 127 -25.05 -30.85 -5.66
CA PRO A 127 -25.02 -29.61 -4.88
C PRO A 127 -26.38 -28.92 -4.84
N ASP A 128 -26.59 -28.14 -3.78
CA ASP A 128 -27.76 -27.28 -3.59
C ASP A 128 -27.32 -25.91 -3.08
N VAL A 129 -28.10 -24.86 -3.38
CA VAL A 129 -27.86 -23.49 -2.92
C VAL A 129 -29.13 -22.99 -2.25
N LEU A 130 -28.99 -22.51 -1.02
CA LEU A 130 -30.09 -21.91 -0.26
C LEU A 130 -29.93 -20.39 -0.34
N THR A 131 -30.84 -19.72 -1.05
CA THR A 131 -30.84 -18.26 -1.21
C THR A 131 -31.77 -17.63 -0.20
N PHE A 132 -31.23 -16.80 0.69
CA PHE A 132 -31.98 -16.07 1.70
C PHE A 132 -31.94 -14.56 1.38
N THR A 133 -33.04 -14.03 0.83
CA THR A 133 -33.15 -12.60 0.52
C THR A 133 -33.41 -11.77 1.78
N ILE A 134 -32.56 -10.79 2.05
CA ILE A 134 -32.75 -9.76 3.07
C ILE A 134 -33.57 -8.61 2.43
N PRO A 135 -34.78 -8.28 2.94
CA PRO A 135 -35.64 -7.27 2.32
C PRO A 135 -34.98 -5.89 2.19
N ASN A 136 -35.24 -5.19 1.08
CA ASN A 136 -34.68 -3.86 0.81
C ASN A 136 -34.88 -2.87 1.98
N ALA A 137 -36.03 -2.91 2.66
CA ALA A 137 -36.29 -2.07 3.84
C ALA A 137 -35.33 -2.34 5.02
N GLN A 138 -34.92 -3.60 5.23
CA GLN A 138 -33.97 -3.99 6.28
C GLN A 138 -32.53 -3.59 5.93
N VAL A 139 -32.19 -3.58 4.64
CA VAL A 139 -30.89 -3.10 4.15
C VAL A 139 -30.84 -1.56 4.16
N LYS A 140 -31.92 -0.88 3.76
CA LYS A 140 -32.07 0.58 3.81
C LYS A 140 -31.99 1.16 5.21
N ALA A 141 -32.55 0.47 6.20
CA ALA A 141 -32.44 0.86 7.61
C ALA A 141 -30.98 0.97 8.11
N LEU A 142 -30.03 0.36 7.38
CA LEU A 142 -28.62 0.24 7.73
C LEU A 142 -27.71 1.11 6.84
N ALA A 143 -28.26 2.07 6.10
CA ALA A 143 -27.46 3.03 5.32
C ALA A 143 -26.43 3.74 6.23
N GLN A 144 -25.18 3.83 5.75
CA GLN A 144 -24.01 4.32 6.50
C GLN A 144 -23.65 3.44 7.72
N GLY A 145 -24.16 2.20 7.75
CA GLY A 145 -23.94 1.20 8.78
C GLY A 145 -23.13 0.00 8.29
N PHE A 146 -23.23 -1.09 9.04
CA PHE A 146 -22.52 -2.35 8.80
C PHE A 146 -23.44 -3.53 9.12
N ALA A 147 -23.33 -4.64 8.40
CA ALA A 147 -24.12 -5.84 8.64
C ALA A 147 -23.29 -7.11 8.70
N ARG A 148 -23.81 -8.13 9.38
CA ARG A 148 -23.21 -9.46 9.53
C ARG A 148 -24.24 -10.56 9.30
N ALA A 149 -23.83 -11.62 8.63
CA ALA A 149 -24.64 -12.81 8.35
C ALA A 149 -23.96 -14.08 8.87
N TRP A 150 -24.73 -14.99 9.47
CA TRP A 150 -24.31 -16.36 9.77
C TRP A 150 -25.53 -17.27 9.79
N TYR A 151 -25.33 -18.58 9.72
CA TYR A 151 -26.42 -19.55 9.82
C TYR A 151 -26.18 -20.61 10.90
N THR A 152 -27.26 -21.26 11.29
CA THR A 152 -27.25 -22.44 12.14
C THR A 152 -27.95 -23.60 11.45
N VAL A 153 -27.56 -24.82 11.79
CA VAL A 153 -28.07 -26.04 11.17
C VAL A 153 -28.67 -26.97 12.21
N ALA A 154 -29.98 -27.22 12.09
CA ALA A 154 -30.69 -28.20 12.88
C ALA A 154 -30.72 -29.54 12.12
N ARG A 155 -29.95 -30.52 12.62
CA ARG A 155 -29.95 -31.90 12.14
C ARG A 155 -30.61 -32.81 13.17
N LYS A 156 -31.56 -33.62 12.73
CA LYS A 156 -32.36 -34.49 13.62
C LYS A 156 -31.46 -35.47 14.39
N GLY A 157 -31.36 -35.29 15.71
CA GLY A 157 -30.54 -36.14 16.59
C GLY A 157 -29.07 -35.72 16.71
N SER A 158 -28.71 -34.49 16.34
CA SER A 158 -27.36 -33.93 16.52
C SER A 158 -27.41 -32.58 17.25
N ALA A 159 -26.27 -32.14 17.80
CA ALA A 159 -26.12 -30.77 18.27
C ALA A 159 -26.26 -29.78 17.09
N GLN A 160 -26.77 -28.58 17.38
CA GLN A 160 -26.95 -27.51 16.39
C GLN A 160 -25.56 -27.00 15.95
N LEU A 161 -25.28 -27.06 14.66
CA LEU A 161 -24.03 -26.54 14.09
C LEU A 161 -24.19 -25.04 13.78
N VAL A 162 -23.08 -24.30 13.78
CA VAL A 162 -23.04 -22.84 13.53
C VAL A 162 -21.96 -22.54 12.49
N SER A 163 -22.19 -21.56 11.63
CA SER A 163 -21.20 -21.09 10.66
C SER A 163 -20.25 -20.02 11.22
N LYS A 164 -19.15 -19.78 10.50
CA LYS A 164 -18.43 -18.50 10.49
C LYS A 164 -19.38 -17.36 10.10
N ARG A 165 -18.99 -16.13 10.41
CA ARG A 165 -19.72 -14.89 10.10
C ARG A 165 -19.15 -14.22 8.86
N ALA A 166 -20.00 -13.81 7.93
CA ALA A 166 -19.66 -12.85 6.88
C ALA A 166 -20.08 -11.43 7.32
N GLY A 167 -19.39 -10.41 6.83
CA GLY A 167 -19.68 -9.00 7.11
C GLY A 167 -19.74 -8.17 5.82
N ILE A 168 -20.52 -7.08 5.82
CA ILE A 168 -20.61 -6.18 4.68
C ILE A 168 -20.90 -4.74 5.12
N ASP A 169 -20.29 -3.77 4.46
CA ASP A 169 -20.56 -2.34 4.65
C ASP A 169 -21.71 -1.85 3.77
N LEU A 170 -22.47 -0.88 4.28
CA LEU A 170 -23.66 -0.34 3.61
C LEU A 170 -23.53 1.18 3.47
N ILE A 171 -23.42 1.65 2.22
CA ILE A 171 -23.24 3.08 1.88
C ILE A 171 -24.50 3.67 1.25
N GLY A 172 -24.64 5.00 1.26
CA GLY A 172 -25.84 5.73 0.79
C GLY A 172 -26.37 6.73 1.83
N SER A 173 -27.39 7.53 1.49
CA SER A 173 -27.99 8.51 2.40
C SER A 173 -29.24 7.99 3.10
N ASN A 174 -29.42 8.32 4.39
CA ASN A 174 -30.59 7.93 5.18
C ASN A 174 -31.88 8.61 4.64
N VAL A 175 -33.01 7.90 4.62
CA VAL A 175 -34.24 8.37 3.93
C VAL A 175 -35.04 9.35 4.82
N GLN A 176 -35.06 10.62 4.44
CA GLN A 176 -35.96 11.63 4.99
C GLN A 176 -37.23 11.74 4.12
N LEU A 177 -38.42 11.72 4.73
CA LEU A 177 -39.67 11.69 3.97
C LEU A 177 -40.08 13.08 3.45
N PRO A 178 -40.71 13.17 2.27
CA PRO A 178 -41.14 14.45 1.68
C PRO A 178 -42.22 15.13 2.54
N PRO A 179 -42.33 16.48 2.50
CA PRO A 179 -43.32 17.20 3.30
C PRO A 179 -44.77 16.88 2.90
N PRO A 180 -45.74 16.97 3.83
CA PRO A 180 -47.16 16.91 3.50
C PRO A 180 -47.63 18.20 2.81
N SER A 181 -48.84 18.19 2.25
CA SER A 181 -49.54 19.38 1.74
C SER A 181 -50.94 19.51 2.37
N ILE A 182 -51.53 20.71 2.36
CA ILE A 182 -52.94 20.93 2.72
C ILE A 182 -53.69 21.39 1.47
N SER A 183 -54.74 20.65 1.06
CA SER A 183 -55.43 20.89 -0.21
C SER A 183 -56.16 22.23 -0.30
N GLU A 184 -56.60 22.76 0.84
CA GLU A 184 -57.37 24.00 0.94
C GLU A 184 -56.52 25.24 1.29
N ALA A 185 -55.19 25.10 1.37
CA ALA A 185 -54.27 26.22 1.58
C ALA A 185 -53.89 26.86 0.24
N VAL A 186 -53.99 28.19 0.15
CA VAL A 186 -53.62 28.99 -1.04
C VAL A 186 -52.53 29.98 -0.62
N ASP A 187 -51.41 29.99 -1.34
CA ASP A 187 -50.25 30.86 -1.09
C ASP A 187 -49.77 30.87 0.39
N GLY A 188 -49.82 29.70 1.04
CA GLY A 188 -49.42 29.53 2.45
C GLY A 188 -50.45 30.02 3.48
N VAL A 189 -51.67 30.36 3.06
CA VAL A 189 -52.77 30.80 3.93
C VAL A 189 -53.94 29.83 3.87
N LEU A 190 -54.51 29.50 5.02
CA LEU A 190 -55.63 28.58 5.20
C LEU A 190 -56.79 29.29 5.91
N GLN A 191 -58.00 29.20 5.37
CA GLN A 191 -59.13 29.98 5.87
C GLN A 191 -59.72 29.39 7.17
N PRO A 192 -59.84 30.17 8.28
CA PRO A 192 -60.34 29.69 9.58
C PRO A 192 -61.81 29.22 9.58
N THR A 193 -62.54 29.54 8.52
CA THR A 193 -63.97 29.26 8.34
C THR A 193 -64.24 27.93 7.64
N LEU A 194 -63.21 27.23 7.16
CA LEU A 194 -63.35 25.91 6.55
C LEU A 194 -63.94 24.90 7.55
N GLN A 195 -64.94 24.13 7.13
CA GLN A 195 -65.49 23.05 7.95
C GLN A 195 -64.51 21.87 8.09
N MET A 196 -63.59 21.72 7.15
CA MET A 196 -62.64 20.61 7.07
C MET A 196 -61.39 21.06 6.34
N ALA A 197 -60.23 20.57 6.77
CA ALA A 197 -58.97 20.69 6.04
C ALA A 197 -58.39 19.31 5.76
N THR A 198 -57.76 19.14 4.60
CA THR A 198 -57.31 17.85 4.10
C THR A 198 -55.78 17.85 4.01
N VAL A 199 -55.14 17.19 4.97
CA VAL A 199 -53.69 16.93 4.95
C VAL A 199 -53.43 15.77 4.01
N VAL A 200 -52.54 15.95 3.05
CA VAL A 200 -52.16 14.93 2.06
C VAL A 200 -50.74 14.47 2.33
N VAL A 201 -50.58 13.18 2.60
CA VAL A 201 -49.28 12.50 2.60
C VAL A 201 -49.00 12.05 1.16
N PRO A 202 -47.93 12.54 0.52
CA PRO A 202 -47.70 12.31 -0.91
C PRO A 202 -47.26 10.87 -1.20
N LYS A 203 -47.67 10.31 -2.35
CA LYS A 203 -47.25 8.98 -2.85
C LYS A 203 -45.73 8.82 -2.96
N GLN A 204 -45.00 9.93 -3.10
CA GLN A 204 -43.54 10.00 -3.06
C GLN A 204 -42.94 9.49 -1.74
N ALA A 205 -43.74 9.35 -0.68
CA ALA A 205 -43.36 8.69 0.57
C ALA A 205 -43.20 7.15 0.47
N GLN A 206 -43.52 6.54 -0.67
CA GLN A 206 -43.30 5.10 -0.97
C GLN A 206 -43.84 4.15 0.12
N LEU A 207 -45.08 4.39 0.52
CA LEU A 207 -45.75 3.65 1.60
C LEU A 207 -46.15 2.23 1.16
N GLU A 208 -45.87 1.25 2.03
CA GLU A 208 -46.08 -0.18 1.82
C GLU A 208 -47.32 -0.68 2.57
N TYR A 209 -47.86 -1.83 2.14
CA TYR A 209 -48.97 -2.48 2.83
C TYR A 209 -48.54 -2.91 4.25
N GLY A 210 -49.27 -2.42 5.26
CA GLY A 210 -48.95 -2.66 6.67
C GLY A 210 -48.23 -1.49 7.38
N ASP A 211 -47.78 -0.48 6.65
CA ASP A 211 -47.27 0.76 7.26
C ASP A 211 -48.34 1.45 8.11
N SER A 212 -47.95 2.11 9.20
CA SER A 212 -48.82 2.94 10.02
C SER A 212 -48.37 4.39 9.97
N VAL A 213 -49.14 5.23 9.29
CA VAL A 213 -48.82 6.66 9.07
C VAL A 213 -49.54 7.50 10.12
N THR A 214 -48.81 8.35 10.84
CA THR A 214 -49.37 9.30 11.82
C THR A 214 -49.04 10.72 11.42
N ILE A 215 -50.06 11.54 11.17
CA ILE A 215 -49.88 12.99 11.00
C ILE A 215 -49.87 13.72 12.35
N THR A 216 -49.16 14.84 12.39
CA THR A 216 -49.14 15.80 13.50
C THR A 216 -49.48 17.18 12.94
N TRP A 217 -50.46 17.84 13.55
CA TRP A 217 -50.97 19.17 13.21
C TRP A 217 -50.81 20.05 14.45
N ARG A 218 -49.93 21.04 14.40
CA ARG A 218 -49.50 21.84 15.54
C ARG A 218 -49.67 23.32 15.23
N GLY A 219 -50.74 23.92 15.72
CA GLY A 219 -50.98 25.35 15.59
C GLY A 219 -50.62 26.14 16.85
N LEU A 220 -50.34 27.43 16.65
CA LEU A 220 -50.34 28.45 17.69
C LEU A 220 -51.55 29.36 17.45
N ARG A 221 -52.39 29.55 18.47
CA ARG A 221 -53.47 30.54 18.43
C ARG A 221 -52.88 31.96 18.40
N SER A 222 -53.71 32.96 18.12
CA SER A 222 -53.31 34.38 18.12
C SER A 222 -52.77 34.88 19.47
N ASP A 223 -53.01 34.18 20.58
CA ASP A 223 -52.45 34.44 21.91
C ASP A 223 -51.14 33.68 22.20
N GLY A 224 -50.59 32.97 21.21
CA GLY A 224 -49.38 32.14 21.33
C GLY A 224 -49.60 30.78 21.98
N SER A 225 -50.81 30.42 22.41
CA SER A 225 -51.07 29.13 23.04
C SER A 225 -51.14 27.98 22.01
N PRO A 226 -50.55 26.80 22.29
CA PRO A 226 -50.50 25.71 21.33
C PRO A 226 -51.83 24.93 21.23
N LEU A 227 -52.08 24.38 20.06
CA LEU A 227 -53.15 23.43 19.74
C LEU A 227 -52.55 22.30 18.90
N THR A 228 -52.51 21.08 19.44
CA THR A 228 -51.97 19.91 18.73
C THR A 228 -53.06 18.88 18.47
N TYR A 229 -53.12 18.39 17.24
CA TYR A 229 -53.96 17.30 16.78
C TYR A 229 -53.09 16.23 16.11
N THR A 230 -53.41 14.96 16.29
CA THR A 230 -52.73 13.84 15.64
C THR A 230 -53.75 12.83 15.12
N ALA A 231 -53.44 12.18 14.00
CA ALA A 231 -54.28 11.13 13.44
C ALA A 231 -53.43 10.03 12.79
N THR A 232 -53.74 8.77 13.08
CA THR A 232 -53.02 7.60 12.59
C THR A 232 -53.89 6.78 11.65
N ARG A 233 -53.34 6.31 10.52
CA ARG A 233 -54.01 5.40 9.58
C ARG A 233 -53.05 4.28 9.13
N PRO A 234 -53.47 3.01 9.16
CA PRO A 234 -52.73 1.92 8.53
C PRO A 234 -52.90 1.96 7.00
N VAL A 235 -51.84 1.63 6.27
CA VAL A 235 -51.77 1.60 4.82
C VAL A 235 -52.31 0.27 4.31
N THR A 236 -53.49 0.33 3.71
CA THR A 236 -54.14 -0.84 3.09
C THR A 236 -53.64 -1.06 1.66
N THR A 237 -53.85 -2.24 1.10
CA THR A 237 -53.38 -2.61 -0.26
C THR A 237 -53.92 -1.67 -1.35
N ALA A 238 -55.07 -1.03 -1.11
CA ALA A 238 -55.68 -0.05 -2.01
C ALA A 238 -55.01 1.35 -1.99
N MET A 239 -54.18 1.63 -0.99
CA MET A 239 -53.51 2.92 -0.73
C MET A 239 -52.04 2.95 -1.18
N VAL A 240 -51.42 1.78 -1.37
CA VAL A 240 -50.03 1.66 -1.85
C VAL A 240 -49.86 2.40 -3.18
N GLY A 241 -48.82 3.22 -3.29
CA GLY A 241 -48.50 4.03 -4.48
C GLY A 241 -49.44 5.22 -4.75
N LYS A 242 -50.28 5.61 -3.78
CA LYS A 242 -51.21 6.76 -3.88
C LYS A 242 -51.00 7.74 -2.74
N ASP A 243 -51.50 8.95 -2.94
CA ASP A 243 -51.56 9.97 -1.90
C ASP A 243 -52.56 9.53 -0.81
N ILE A 244 -52.23 9.78 0.47
CA ILE A 244 -53.08 9.42 1.62
C ILE A 244 -53.59 10.69 2.30
N GLU A 245 -54.90 10.90 2.22
CA GLU A 245 -55.59 12.04 2.83
C GLU A 245 -55.92 11.80 4.31
N PHE A 246 -55.81 12.84 5.13
CA PHE A 246 -56.29 12.90 6.50
C PHE A 246 -57.19 14.13 6.64
N LYS A 247 -58.43 13.88 7.09
CA LYS A 247 -59.47 14.91 7.20
C LYS A 247 -59.51 15.46 8.63
N VAL A 248 -59.12 16.71 8.78
CA VAL A 248 -59.06 17.44 10.04
C VAL A 248 -60.33 18.28 10.19
N ASP A 249 -61.05 18.14 11.30
CA ASP A 249 -62.22 18.97 11.59
C ASP A 249 -61.81 20.43 11.80
N GLY A 250 -62.29 21.30 10.92
CA GLY A 250 -61.95 22.72 10.95
C GLY A 250 -62.59 23.47 12.11
N ALA A 251 -63.77 23.03 12.60
CA ALA A 251 -64.42 23.68 13.73
C ALA A 251 -63.62 23.52 15.04
N ALA A 252 -63.04 22.33 15.26
CA ALA A 252 -62.25 22.03 16.45
C ALA A 252 -60.75 22.38 16.32
N ASN A 253 -60.15 22.29 15.13
CA ASN A 253 -58.68 22.31 14.98
C ASN A 253 -58.13 23.44 14.09
N LEU A 254 -58.99 24.22 13.43
CA LEU A 254 -58.58 25.32 12.53
C LEU A 254 -59.20 26.67 12.94
N LYS A 255 -60.50 26.71 13.23
CA LYS A 255 -61.19 27.90 13.72
C LYS A 255 -60.54 28.52 14.98
N PRO A 256 -60.02 27.76 15.96
CA PRO A 256 -59.32 28.33 17.11
C PRO A 256 -57.96 28.94 16.77
N LEU A 257 -57.42 28.69 15.57
CA LEU A 257 -56.14 29.24 15.07
C LEU A 257 -56.32 30.55 14.29
N ASN A 258 -57.53 31.10 14.21
CA ASN A 258 -57.78 32.38 13.53
C ASN A 258 -56.92 33.51 14.12
N GLY A 259 -56.11 34.16 13.28
CA GLY A 259 -55.07 35.12 13.67
C GLY A 259 -53.74 34.49 14.13
N GLY A 260 -53.52 33.21 13.84
CA GLY A 260 -52.37 32.43 14.31
C GLY A 260 -51.68 31.59 13.21
N THR A 261 -50.79 30.70 13.63
CA THR A 261 -49.92 29.89 12.74
C THR A 261 -50.18 28.39 12.88
N LEU A 262 -49.75 27.62 11.89
CA LEU A 262 -49.93 26.17 11.80
C LEU A 262 -48.68 25.49 11.21
N GLU A 263 -48.22 24.41 11.84
CA GLU A 263 -47.19 23.48 11.34
C GLU A 263 -47.78 22.07 11.20
N VAL A 264 -47.48 21.36 10.11
CA VAL A 264 -47.96 19.99 9.85
C VAL A 264 -46.82 19.07 9.40
N SER A 265 -46.72 17.89 10.00
CA SER A 265 -45.73 16.84 9.67
C SER A 265 -46.35 15.44 9.76
N TYR A 266 -45.60 14.40 9.39
CA TYR A 266 -46.03 13.01 9.55
C TYR A 266 -44.87 12.05 9.81
N GLN A 267 -45.19 10.89 10.38
CA GLN A 267 -44.26 9.80 10.62
C GLN A 267 -44.84 8.46 10.12
N VAL A 268 -43.98 7.53 9.74
CA VAL A 268 -44.33 6.20 9.22
C VAL A 268 -43.69 5.13 10.11
N VAL A 269 -44.52 4.32 10.77
CA VAL A 269 -44.09 3.15 11.54
C VAL A 269 -44.28 1.91 10.67
N ARG A 270 -43.17 1.30 10.27
CA ARG A 270 -43.12 0.03 9.54
C ARG A 270 -42.71 -1.12 10.46
N GLU A 271 -43.39 -2.25 10.35
CA GLU A 271 -43.08 -3.44 11.14
C GLU A 271 -41.64 -3.92 10.85
N GLY A 272 -40.84 -4.11 11.90
CA GLY A 272 -39.43 -4.52 11.79
C GLY A 272 -38.38 -3.41 11.64
N LEU A 273 -38.74 -2.12 11.63
CA LEU A 273 -37.77 -1.01 11.54
C LEU A 273 -37.36 -0.39 12.90
N GLY A 274 -38.11 -0.67 13.97
CA GLY A 274 -37.76 -0.31 15.36
C GLY A 274 -37.87 1.18 15.73
N LYS A 275 -37.85 2.10 14.77
CA LYS A 275 -38.16 3.54 14.94
C LYS A 275 -39.02 4.06 13.77
N PRO A 276 -39.84 5.10 13.96
CA PRO A 276 -40.59 5.74 12.88
C PRO A 276 -39.65 6.48 11.90
N LEU A 277 -40.02 6.52 10.63
CA LEU A 277 -39.44 7.43 9.63
C LEU A 277 -40.22 8.76 9.67
N GLU A 278 -39.54 9.91 9.63
CA GLU A 278 -40.16 11.24 9.78
C GLU A 278 -40.09 12.09 8.50
N SER A 279 -41.05 13.01 8.34
CA SER A 279 -41.12 13.96 7.22
C SER A 279 -40.68 15.38 7.57
N THR A 280 -40.26 16.10 6.54
CA THR A 280 -40.06 17.55 6.62
C THR A 280 -41.38 18.28 6.94
N PRO A 281 -41.45 19.20 7.93
CA PRO A 281 -42.68 19.92 8.25
C PRO A 281 -43.11 20.96 7.19
N LEU A 282 -44.41 21.29 7.18
CA LEU A 282 -45.05 22.35 6.39
C LEU A 282 -45.61 23.46 7.30
N GLY A 283 -45.31 24.74 7.04
CA GLY A 283 -45.87 25.89 7.76
C GLY A 283 -46.96 26.66 6.99
N VAL A 284 -48.00 27.14 7.67
CA VAL A 284 -49.21 27.79 7.10
C VAL A 284 -49.78 28.87 8.06
N GLN A 285 -50.39 29.93 7.52
CA GLN A 285 -51.03 31.06 8.25
C GLN A 285 -52.56 30.97 8.24
N VAL A 286 -53.28 31.57 9.21
CA VAL A 286 -54.75 31.43 9.34
C VAL A 286 -55.49 32.75 9.63
N GLY A 287 -56.23 33.32 8.67
CA GLY A 287 -57.26 34.39 8.88
C GLY A 287 -56.86 35.87 8.65
N GLN A 288 -57.84 36.80 8.72
CA GLN A 288 -57.68 38.28 8.58
C GLN A 288 -58.78 39.07 9.35
N ALA A 289 -58.54 40.36 9.66
CA ALA A 289 -59.45 41.27 10.38
C ALA A 289 -59.94 42.47 9.52
N GLN A 290 -61.06 43.10 9.87
CA GLN A 290 -61.77 44.09 9.03
C GLN A 290 -61.85 45.49 9.70
N LEU A 291 -61.82 46.57 8.89
CA LEU A 291 -61.50 47.96 9.30
C LEU A 291 -62.53 48.94 8.68
N GLU A 292 -63.02 49.94 9.44
CA GLU A 292 -64.18 50.77 9.02
C GLU A 292 -63.95 52.29 8.90
N LEU A 293 -62.91 52.86 9.55
CA LEU A 293 -62.57 54.29 9.38
C LEU A 293 -61.34 54.44 8.44
N PRO A 294 -61.17 55.57 7.71
CA PRO A 294 -60.00 55.80 6.88
C PRO A 294 -58.73 55.88 7.74
N ALA A 295 -57.59 55.47 7.19
CA ALA A 295 -56.31 55.52 7.89
C ALA A 295 -55.90 56.96 8.28
N PRO A 296 -55.18 57.15 9.39
CA PRO A 296 -54.54 58.43 9.70
C PRO A 296 -53.43 58.74 8.68
N TYR A 297 -52.98 59.99 8.65
CA TYR A 297 -51.92 60.47 7.77
C TYR A 297 -50.70 60.94 8.56
N CYS A 298 -49.49 60.75 8.02
CA CYS A 298 -48.25 61.26 8.59
C CYS A 298 -47.52 62.09 7.52
N PRO A 299 -47.55 63.44 7.60
CA PRO A 299 -46.93 64.31 6.60
C PRO A 299 -45.42 64.12 6.42
N GLN A 300 -44.74 63.65 7.47
CA GLN A 300 -43.29 63.41 7.47
C GLN A 300 -42.91 62.05 6.84
N ALA A 301 -43.87 61.17 6.57
CA ALA A 301 -43.62 59.86 5.98
C ALA A 301 -43.77 59.90 4.47
N GLN A 302 -42.68 59.68 3.73
CA GLN A 302 -42.72 59.59 2.26
C GLN A 302 -42.92 58.12 1.86
N ASP A 303 -43.99 57.83 1.12
CA ASP A 303 -44.38 56.47 0.70
C ASP A 303 -44.47 55.43 1.85
N GLY A 304 -44.78 55.90 3.07
CA GLY A 304 -44.85 55.09 4.28
C GLY A 304 -43.53 54.88 5.02
N GLU A 305 -42.46 55.58 4.61
CA GLU A 305 -41.13 55.52 5.19
C GLU A 305 -40.82 56.73 6.08
N LEU A 306 -40.26 56.47 7.26
CA LEU A 306 -39.75 57.49 8.20
C LEU A 306 -38.27 57.24 8.50
N ASP A 307 -37.42 58.25 8.30
CA ASP A 307 -36.02 58.21 8.73
C ASP A 307 -35.86 58.80 10.15
N PRO A 308 -35.55 57.99 11.19
CA PRO A 308 -35.36 58.47 12.55
C PRO A 308 -34.15 59.40 12.73
N ASN A 309 -33.33 59.65 11.71
CA ASN A 309 -32.19 60.57 11.78
C ASN A 309 -32.51 62.01 11.34
N THR A 310 -33.67 62.28 10.74
CA THR A 310 -33.95 63.56 10.05
C THR A 310 -35.12 64.37 10.61
N VAL A 311 -35.87 63.83 11.59
CA VAL A 311 -37.11 64.43 12.10
C VAL A 311 -37.17 64.39 13.63
N ASP A 312 -37.19 65.56 14.28
CA ASP A 312 -37.23 65.69 15.76
C ASP A 312 -38.61 65.39 16.39
N GLU A 313 -39.68 65.31 15.60
CA GLU A 313 -41.05 65.02 16.06
C GLU A 313 -41.93 64.54 14.90
N VAL A 314 -42.79 63.54 15.14
CA VAL A 314 -43.72 63.02 14.12
C VAL A 314 -45.16 63.43 14.45
N THR A 315 -45.89 63.92 13.45
CA THR A 315 -47.30 64.28 13.59
C THR A 315 -48.21 63.28 12.91
N ILE A 316 -49.25 62.86 13.62
CA ILE A 316 -50.32 62.00 13.13
C ILE A 316 -51.58 62.86 12.94
N GLU A 317 -51.99 63.02 11.70
CA GLU A 317 -53.16 63.80 11.30
C GLU A 317 -54.37 62.89 11.03
N ILE A 318 -55.51 63.21 11.64
CA ILE A 318 -56.80 62.56 11.41
C ILE A 318 -57.73 63.58 10.78
N ALA A 319 -58.00 63.40 9.50
CA ALA A 319 -58.96 64.23 8.76
C ALA A 319 -60.39 64.09 9.33
N PRO A 320 -61.28 65.08 9.11
CA PRO A 320 -62.68 64.99 9.53
C PRO A 320 -63.36 63.71 8.99
N TYR A 321 -63.72 62.81 9.89
CA TYR A 321 -64.38 61.54 9.56
C TYR A 321 -65.90 61.65 9.58
N THR A 322 -66.59 60.70 8.94
CA THR A 322 -68.06 60.65 8.89
C THR A 322 -68.67 60.58 10.30
N ASP A 323 -69.62 61.48 10.56
CA ASP A 323 -70.28 61.69 11.86
C ASP A 323 -69.37 62.21 13.00
N MET A 324 -68.29 62.93 12.67
CA MET A 324 -67.50 63.68 13.65
C MET A 324 -68.35 64.75 14.36
N ARG A 325 -68.60 64.58 15.66
CA ARG A 325 -69.48 65.47 16.44
C ARG A 325 -68.98 65.72 17.87
N ILE A 326 -69.43 66.83 18.46
CA ILE A 326 -69.06 67.25 19.82
C ILE A 326 -69.45 66.16 20.82
N GLY A 327 -68.52 65.80 21.72
CA GLY A 327 -68.72 64.78 22.76
C GLY A 327 -68.05 63.43 22.46
N GLN A 328 -67.62 63.18 21.21
CA GLN A 328 -66.78 62.03 20.88
C GLN A 328 -65.35 62.21 21.41
N THR A 329 -64.66 61.10 21.70
CA THR A 329 -63.22 61.08 21.96
C THR A 329 -62.53 60.33 20.82
N VAL A 330 -61.51 60.94 20.24
CA VAL A 330 -60.61 60.28 19.28
C VAL A 330 -59.37 59.88 20.04
N GLN A 331 -59.03 58.58 20.02
CA GLN A 331 -57.81 58.06 20.63
C GLN A 331 -56.91 57.53 19.50
N ALA A 332 -55.72 58.10 19.36
CA ALA A 332 -54.70 57.64 18.44
C ALA A 332 -53.77 56.64 19.15
N GLN A 333 -53.36 55.60 18.43
CA GLN A 333 -52.53 54.52 18.93
C GLN A 333 -51.43 54.20 17.90
N TRP A 334 -50.18 54.37 18.30
CA TRP A 334 -49.00 53.89 17.57
C TRP A 334 -48.50 52.62 18.24
N CYS A 335 -48.28 51.54 17.50
CA CYS A 335 -47.66 50.30 18.03
C CYS A 335 -46.55 49.80 17.11
N ASP A 336 -45.37 49.55 17.68
CA ASP A 336 -44.23 48.93 16.98
C ASP A 336 -44.33 47.39 17.03
N GLU A 337 -43.71 46.69 16.06
CA GLU A 337 -43.62 45.22 16.03
C GLU A 337 -43.00 44.59 17.31
N GLY A 338 -42.22 45.37 18.08
CA GLY A 338 -41.70 44.98 19.39
C GLY A 338 -42.72 45.01 20.55
N GLY A 339 -43.98 45.36 20.31
CA GLY A 339 -45.06 45.34 21.31
C GLY A 339 -45.16 46.58 22.20
N LYS A 340 -44.34 47.62 21.98
CA LYS A 340 -44.52 48.93 22.62
C LYS A 340 -45.61 49.70 21.90
N CYS A 341 -46.58 50.22 22.65
CA CYS A 341 -47.64 51.09 22.12
C CYS A 341 -47.68 52.44 22.85
N ILE A 342 -47.86 53.51 22.09
CA ILE A 342 -48.04 54.89 22.53
C ILE A 342 -49.49 55.28 22.25
N TYR A 343 -50.13 55.99 23.18
CA TYR A 343 -51.52 56.40 23.09
C TYR A 343 -51.64 57.90 23.40
N ASP A 344 -52.46 58.62 22.65
CA ASP A 344 -52.90 59.98 22.98
C ASP A 344 -54.39 60.14 22.63
N GLU A 345 -55.10 61.01 23.35
CA GLU A 345 -56.55 61.18 23.19
C GLU A 345 -56.98 62.64 23.14
N MET A 346 -57.92 62.95 22.23
CA MET A 346 -58.47 64.28 22.07
C MET A 346 -60.00 64.23 22.00
N LYS A 347 -60.66 65.05 22.83
CA LYS A 347 -62.11 65.23 22.79
C LYS A 347 -62.52 66.19 21.67
N ILE A 348 -63.60 65.84 20.99
CA ILE A 348 -64.23 66.69 19.99
C ILE A 348 -65.11 67.73 20.70
N THR A 349 -64.76 68.99 20.49
CA THR A 349 -65.35 70.19 21.07
C THR A 349 -65.78 71.15 19.95
N SER A 350 -66.44 72.26 20.31
CA SER A 350 -66.81 73.31 19.36
C SER A 350 -65.63 74.00 18.65
N ARG A 351 -64.37 73.75 19.07
CA ARG A 351 -63.17 74.35 18.46
C ARG A 351 -62.57 73.53 17.32
N ASN A 352 -62.67 72.19 17.40
CA ASN A 352 -62.04 71.20 16.52
C ASN A 352 -63.02 70.27 15.78
N VAL A 353 -64.32 70.28 16.08
CA VAL A 353 -65.32 69.55 15.29
C VAL A 353 -65.30 69.99 13.82
N GLY A 354 -65.27 69.03 12.89
CA GLY A 354 -65.20 69.28 11.45
C GLY A 354 -63.83 69.77 10.95
N LYS A 355 -62.77 69.65 11.76
CA LYS A 355 -61.38 69.98 11.40
C LYS A 355 -60.46 68.79 11.64
N THR A 356 -59.30 68.79 10.97
CA THR A 356 -58.24 67.82 11.24
C THR A 356 -57.83 67.86 12.71
N VAL A 357 -57.74 66.69 13.33
CA VAL A 357 -57.17 66.49 14.66
C VAL A 357 -55.73 66.04 14.48
N VAL A 358 -54.80 66.66 15.21
CA VAL A 358 -53.36 66.38 15.10
C VAL A 358 -52.84 65.90 16.45
N PHE A 359 -52.10 64.79 16.41
CA PHE A 359 -51.38 64.23 17.55
C PHE A 359 -49.88 64.33 17.29
N HIS A 360 -49.11 64.55 18.36
CA HIS A 360 -47.70 64.93 18.32
C HIS A 360 -46.88 63.88 19.09
N ILE A 361 -45.95 63.19 18.41
CA ILE A 361 -45.15 62.10 19.00
C ILE A 361 -43.67 62.50 19.05
N PRO A 362 -43.10 62.75 20.24
CA PRO A 362 -41.70 63.13 20.41
C PRO A 362 -40.72 62.08 19.86
N HIS A 363 -39.61 62.53 19.25
CA HIS A 363 -38.59 61.64 18.66
C HIS A 363 -38.13 60.50 19.57
N GLY A 364 -37.87 60.79 20.85
CA GLY A 364 -37.39 59.78 21.81
C GLY A 364 -38.36 58.62 22.05
N ASP A 365 -39.65 58.81 21.79
CA ASP A 365 -40.68 57.80 22.07
C ASP A 365 -40.84 56.77 20.95
N TRP A 366 -40.53 57.12 19.68
CA TRP A 366 -40.68 56.22 18.52
C TRP A 366 -39.37 55.86 17.81
N SER A 367 -38.38 56.77 17.77
CA SER A 367 -37.17 56.62 16.93
C SER A 367 -36.29 55.42 17.30
N THR A 368 -36.30 55.03 18.57
CA THR A 368 -35.51 53.91 19.10
C THR A 368 -36.26 52.57 19.04
N THR A 369 -37.56 52.59 18.74
CA THR A 369 -38.43 51.40 18.78
C THR A 369 -39.03 51.03 17.43
N LEU A 370 -39.02 51.94 16.45
CA LEU A 370 -39.23 51.66 15.02
C LEU A 370 -38.04 50.88 14.42
N THR A 371 -37.91 49.61 14.78
CA THR A 371 -36.84 48.71 14.32
C THR A 371 -37.18 47.96 13.03
N GLY A 372 -38.46 47.90 12.67
CA GLY A 372 -38.97 47.31 11.42
C GLY A 372 -40.18 48.11 10.94
N ARG A 373 -41.38 47.73 11.39
CA ARG A 373 -42.63 48.44 11.13
C ARG A 373 -43.35 48.87 12.41
N ALA A 374 -44.11 49.95 12.26
CA ALA A 374 -45.13 50.43 13.18
C ALA A 374 -46.49 50.44 12.48
N GLN A 375 -47.54 50.28 13.27
CA GLN A 375 -48.93 50.46 12.84
C GLN A 375 -49.54 51.59 13.65
N VAL A 376 -50.04 52.62 12.97
CA VAL A 376 -50.78 53.72 13.58
C VAL A 376 -52.25 53.58 13.24
N THR A 377 -53.08 53.45 14.26
CA THR A 377 -54.54 53.41 14.15
C THR A 377 -55.16 54.49 15.01
N TYR A 378 -56.43 54.79 14.79
CA TYR A 378 -57.23 55.53 15.75
C TYR A 378 -58.59 54.90 15.96
N GLN A 379 -59.15 55.18 17.14
CA GLN A 379 -60.46 54.71 17.56
C GLN A 379 -61.35 55.90 17.88
N VAL A 380 -62.61 55.85 17.43
CA VAL A 380 -63.63 56.84 17.79
C VAL A 380 -64.52 56.23 18.86
N ILE A 381 -64.43 56.79 20.07
CA ILE A 381 -65.13 56.33 21.27
C ILE A 381 -66.28 57.30 21.57
N GLU A 382 -67.49 56.77 21.66
CA GLU A 382 -68.70 57.50 22.05
C GLU A 382 -69.51 56.69 23.05
N THR A 383 -70.01 57.33 24.11
CA THR A 383 -70.71 56.66 25.20
C THR A 383 -71.94 55.91 24.69
N HIS A 384 -72.03 54.61 24.98
CA HIS A 384 -73.08 53.70 24.52
C HIS A 384 -73.15 53.43 23.00
N GLN A 385 -72.05 53.61 22.26
CA GLN A 385 -71.91 53.14 20.87
C GLN A 385 -70.73 52.15 20.73
N PRO A 386 -70.74 51.26 19.71
CA PRO A 386 -69.58 50.42 19.39
C PRO A 386 -68.37 51.28 18.99
N THR A 387 -67.18 50.95 19.50
CA THR A 387 -65.94 51.62 19.10
C THR A 387 -65.63 51.33 17.64
N ARG A 388 -65.48 52.38 16.84
CA ARG A 388 -65.09 52.29 15.41
C ARG A 388 -63.58 52.42 15.29
N VAL A 389 -62.94 51.58 14.47
CA VAL A 389 -61.47 51.50 14.33
C VAL A 389 -61.05 51.86 12.90
N SER A 390 -59.96 52.61 12.77
CA SER A 390 -59.37 52.96 11.48
C SER A 390 -58.63 51.81 10.82
N ALA A 391 -58.55 51.85 9.49
CA ALA A 391 -57.47 51.20 8.78
C ALA A 391 -56.12 51.66 9.37
N PRO A 392 -55.12 50.78 9.45
CA PRO A 392 -53.82 51.16 9.98
C PRO A 392 -53.03 51.93 8.91
N LEU A 393 -52.36 52.98 9.34
CA LEU A 393 -51.22 53.55 8.62
C LEU A 393 -50.00 52.72 9.00
N SER A 394 -49.50 51.92 8.06
CA SER A 394 -48.21 51.24 8.22
C SER A 394 -47.09 52.24 7.98
N LEU A 395 -46.22 52.42 8.97
CA LEU A 395 -45.01 53.21 8.89
C LEU A 395 -43.83 52.26 9.05
N LYS A 396 -42.90 52.23 8.09
CA LYS A 396 -41.65 51.49 8.23
C LYS A 396 -40.49 52.47 8.38
N ARG A 397 -39.40 52.00 9.00
CA ARG A 397 -38.15 52.75 8.93
C ARG A 397 -37.75 52.90 7.47
N ALA A 398 -37.31 54.10 7.08
CA ALA A 398 -36.84 54.33 5.72
C ALA A 398 -35.70 53.37 5.37
N GLU A 399 -35.81 52.70 4.23
CA GLU A 399 -34.81 51.74 3.79
C GLU A 399 -33.58 52.50 3.31
N GLN A 400 -32.48 52.34 4.04
CA GLN A 400 -31.16 52.70 3.55
C GLN A 400 -30.95 51.95 2.22
N SER A 401 -30.92 52.70 1.11
CA SER A 401 -30.71 52.24 -0.28
C SER A 401 -30.30 50.79 -0.36
N THR A 402 -31.24 49.88 -0.68
CA THR A 402 -31.01 48.44 -0.63
C THR A 402 -29.72 48.11 -1.42
N PRO A 403 -28.67 47.59 -0.75
CA PRO A 403 -27.43 47.28 -1.43
C PRO A 403 -27.69 46.29 -2.55
N LEU A 404 -26.99 46.47 -3.68
CA LEU A 404 -26.95 45.43 -4.69
C LEU A 404 -26.39 44.14 -4.05
N PRO A 405 -26.88 42.95 -4.43
CA PRO A 405 -26.42 41.71 -3.81
C PRO A 405 -24.91 41.55 -3.97
N ASP A 406 -24.23 41.12 -2.91
CA ASP A 406 -22.77 40.99 -2.89
C ASP A 406 -22.23 40.16 -4.07
N PRO A 407 -21.09 40.54 -4.68
CA PRO A 407 -20.48 39.78 -5.75
C PRO A 407 -19.98 38.42 -5.25
N ILE A 408 -20.22 37.36 -6.01
CA ILE A 408 -19.73 36.02 -5.65
C ILE A 408 -18.40 35.79 -6.36
N VAL A 409 -17.32 35.52 -5.63
CA VAL A 409 -16.03 35.14 -6.23
C VAL A 409 -15.94 33.62 -6.32
N GLU A 410 -15.96 33.11 -7.55
CA GLU A 410 -15.97 31.68 -7.84
C GLU A 410 -14.70 31.01 -7.27
N GLY A 411 -14.87 30.01 -6.40
CA GLY A 411 -13.77 29.33 -5.70
C GLY A 411 -13.32 29.96 -4.37
N ALA A 412 -13.91 31.06 -3.93
CA ALA A 412 -13.66 31.61 -2.59
C ALA A 412 -14.50 30.90 -1.51
N ASN A 413 -13.85 30.39 -0.46
CA ASN A 413 -14.50 29.72 0.67
C ASN A 413 -14.10 30.39 1.99
N ASN A 414 -15.09 30.73 2.84
CA ASN A 414 -14.89 31.38 4.14
C ASN A 414 -13.95 32.62 4.09
N GLY A 415 -14.10 33.45 3.05
CA GLY A 415 -13.27 34.64 2.86
C GLY A 415 -11.84 34.35 2.40
N MET A 416 -11.53 33.13 1.94
CA MET A 416 -10.22 32.77 1.40
C MET A 416 -10.32 32.29 -0.04
N LEU A 417 -9.44 32.81 -0.91
CA LEU A 417 -9.33 32.43 -2.32
C LEU A 417 -7.96 31.80 -2.55
N THR A 418 -7.93 30.59 -3.10
CA THR A 418 -6.69 29.90 -3.47
C THR A 418 -6.59 29.86 -5.01
N PRO A 419 -5.90 30.81 -5.65
CA PRO A 419 -5.97 30.98 -7.09
C PRO A 419 -5.08 29.98 -7.84
N ALA A 420 -5.55 29.59 -9.03
CA ALA A 420 -4.82 28.79 -10.01
C ALA A 420 -4.70 29.49 -11.38
N GLY A 421 -5.02 30.78 -11.45
CA GLY A 421 -5.08 31.57 -12.68
C GLY A 421 -5.96 32.82 -12.51
N ASP A 422 -6.70 33.18 -13.56
CA ASP A 422 -7.72 34.24 -13.54
C ASP A 422 -8.80 33.95 -12.49
N ALA A 423 -9.37 34.99 -11.86
CA ALA A 423 -10.47 34.85 -10.91
C ALA A 423 -11.79 35.29 -11.57
N THR A 424 -12.84 34.46 -11.43
CA THR A 424 -14.18 34.80 -11.91
C THR A 424 -15.00 35.44 -10.79
N VAL A 425 -15.56 36.63 -11.05
CA VAL A 425 -16.51 37.30 -10.17
C VAL A 425 -17.88 37.30 -10.83
N LEU A 426 -18.91 36.85 -10.11
CA LEU A 426 -20.28 36.80 -10.55
C LEU A 426 -21.06 37.97 -9.98
N ILE A 427 -21.82 38.62 -10.85
CA ILE A 427 -22.83 39.62 -10.51
C ILE A 427 -24.18 38.89 -10.42
N PRO A 428 -24.78 38.74 -9.23
CA PRO A 428 -25.97 37.90 -9.06
C PRO A 428 -27.19 38.43 -9.82
N LEU A 429 -28.08 37.52 -10.23
CA LEU A 429 -29.36 37.84 -10.87
C LEU A 429 -30.20 38.87 -10.08
N GLY A 430 -30.08 38.89 -8.76
CA GLY A 430 -30.73 39.85 -7.87
C GLY A 430 -30.35 41.31 -8.11
N ALA A 431 -29.29 41.61 -8.86
CA ALA A 431 -28.93 42.97 -9.29
C ALA A 431 -29.93 43.56 -10.31
N GLN A 432 -30.76 42.73 -10.95
CA GLN A 432 -31.85 43.14 -11.86
C GLN A 432 -31.39 44.12 -12.95
N LEU A 433 -30.33 43.76 -13.68
CA LEU A 433 -29.72 44.61 -14.70
C LEU A 433 -30.57 44.67 -15.98
N LYS A 434 -30.81 45.89 -16.46
CA LYS A 434 -31.63 46.18 -17.63
C LYS A 434 -30.77 46.62 -18.82
N TYR A 435 -31.36 46.55 -20.02
CA TYR A 435 -30.74 47.10 -21.23
C TYR A 435 -30.28 48.56 -20.98
N GLY A 436 -28.98 48.82 -21.16
CA GLY A 436 -28.37 50.13 -20.97
C GLY A 436 -27.67 50.36 -19.62
N ASP A 437 -27.81 49.47 -18.64
CA ASP A 437 -27.08 49.57 -17.36
C ASP A 437 -25.58 49.24 -17.55
N GLU A 438 -24.68 50.00 -16.93
CA GLU A 438 -23.22 49.70 -16.90
C GLU A 438 -22.80 49.21 -15.51
N VAL A 439 -22.10 48.07 -15.48
CA VAL A 439 -21.54 47.48 -14.26
C VAL A 439 -20.04 47.74 -14.20
N LEU A 440 -19.57 48.37 -13.12
CA LEU A 440 -18.16 48.56 -12.82
C LEU A 440 -17.76 47.68 -11.63
N LEU A 441 -16.98 46.63 -11.89
CA LEU A 441 -16.38 45.77 -10.87
C LEU A 441 -15.04 46.35 -10.42
N ASP A 442 -14.85 46.45 -9.10
CA ASP A 442 -13.59 46.84 -8.48
C ASP A 442 -12.94 45.64 -7.76
N TRP A 443 -11.66 45.41 -8.07
CA TRP A 443 -10.80 44.46 -7.39
C TRP A 443 -9.68 45.25 -6.70
N ASP A 444 -9.90 45.59 -5.43
CA ASP A 444 -9.02 46.43 -4.63
C ASP A 444 -8.13 45.57 -3.71
N GLY A 445 -7.02 45.09 -4.27
CA GLY A 445 -6.01 44.29 -3.58
C GLY A 445 -4.91 45.11 -2.90
N ASP A 446 -4.50 44.71 -1.69
CA ASP A 446 -3.42 45.38 -0.94
C ASP A 446 -2.01 45.10 -1.52
N GLY A 447 -1.88 44.14 -2.45
CA GLY A 447 -0.64 43.81 -3.14
C GLY A 447 -0.18 44.88 -4.14
N MET A 448 1.14 45.08 -4.26
CA MET A 448 1.70 46.07 -5.18
C MET A 448 1.41 45.69 -6.64
N GLY A 449 0.56 46.48 -7.31
CA GLY A 449 0.08 46.18 -8.67
C GLY A 449 -1.11 45.21 -8.71
N GLY A 450 -1.68 44.83 -7.57
CA GLY A 450 -2.81 43.91 -7.43
C GLY A 450 -4.20 44.56 -7.50
N LYS A 451 -4.33 45.77 -8.08
CA LYS A 451 -5.60 46.49 -8.20
C LYS A 451 -6.06 46.59 -9.65
N THR A 452 -7.34 46.39 -9.93
CA THR A 452 -7.93 46.61 -11.26
C THR A 452 -9.42 46.92 -11.17
N GLN A 453 -9.92 47.68 -12.15
CA GLN A 453 -11.36 47.85 -12.41
C GLN A 453 -11.72 47.22 -13.76
N ILE A 454 -12.95 46.74 -13.90
CA ILE A 454 -13.47 46.10 -15.10
C ILE A 454 -14.90 46.60 -15.33
N SER A 455 -15.16 47.18 -16.50
CA SER A 455 -16.52 47.60 -16.91
C SER A 455 -17.18 46.54 -17.79
N TYR A 456 -18.50 46.39 -17.65
CA TYR A 456 -19.37 45.59 -18.50
C TYR A 456 -20.67 46.34 -18.78
N MET A 457 -21.03 46.49 -20.06
CA MET A 457 -22.25 47.17 -20.48
C MET A 457 -23.36 46.19 -20.85
N THR A 458 -24.56 46.44 -20.33
CA THR A 458 -25.71 45.53 -20.45
C THR A 458 -26.46 45.73 -21.76
N LEU A 459 -26.30 44.81 -22.71
CA LEU A 459 -26.86 44.91 -24.08
C LEU A 459 -28.23 44.23 -24.28
N SER A 460 -28.84 43.72 -23.21
CA SER A 460 -30.21 43.16 -23.14
C SER A 460 -30.67 43.16 -21.69
N ASP A 461 -31.98 43.08 -21.41
CA ASP A 461 -32.41 42.76 -20.04
C ASP A 461 -31.81 41.42 -19.61
N GLN A 462 -31.18 41.37 -18.42
CA GLN A 462 -30.40 40.19 -18.01
C GLN A 462 -31.30 39.13 -17.38
N VAL A 463 -31.24 37.92 -17.94
CA VAL A 463 -31.94 36.72 -17.47
C VAL A 463 -30.99 35.64 -16.96
N ALA A 464 -29.70 35.98 -16.81
CA ALA A 464 -28.66 35.14 -16.22
C ALA A 464 -27.63 36.01 -15.46
N GLU A 465 -26.79 35.38 -14.64
CA GLU A 465 -25.70 36.05 -13.91
C GLU A 465 -24.56 36.46 -14.85
N ILE A 466 -23.94 37.62 -14.59
CA ILE A 466 -22.79 38.08 -15.38
C ILE A 466 -21.51 37.55 -14.74
N ARG A 467 -20.64 36.91 -15.54
CA ARG A 467 -19.30 36.46 -15.15
C ARG A 467 -18.23 37.42 -15.66
N MET A 468 -17.54 38.11 -14.76
CA MET A 468 -16.46 39.05 -15.05
C MET A 468 -15.11 38.41 -14.68
N GLN A 469 -14.13 38.49 -15.58
CA GLN A 469 -12.82 37.82 -15.43
C GLN A 469 -11.75 38.80 -14.95
N VAL A 470 -11.18 38.56 -13.76
CA VAL A 470 -10.04 39.31 -13.20
C VAL A 470 -8.74 38.60 -13.61
N PRO A 471 -7.88 39.23 -14.45
CA PRO A 471 -6.67 38.58 -14.96
C PRO A 471 -5.70 38.15 -13.86
N ALA A 472 -5.10 36.96 -14.01
CA ALA A 472 -4.24 36.28 -13.05
C ALA A 472 -3.15 37.19 -12.46
N LYS A 473 -2.54 38.06 -13.26
CA LYS A 473 -1.51 39.02 -12.80
C LYS A 473 -1.96 39.90 -11.62
N PHE A 474 -3.25 40.24 -11.53
CA PHE A 474 -3.80 41.03 -10.43
C PHE A 474 -4.15 40.14 -9.23
N VAL A 475 -4.57 38.90 -9.47
CA VAL A 475 -4.87 37.91 -8.43
C VAL A 475 -3.58 37.43 -7.75
N GLU A 476 -2.58 37.04 -8.52
CA GLU A 476 -1.25 36.60 -8.08
C GLU A 476 -0.49 37.69 -7.31
N ALA A 477 -0.59 38.95 -7.74
CA ALA A 477 0.01 40.08 -7.02
C ALA A 477 -0.52 40.25 -5.59
N ASN A 478 -1.68 39.66 -5.28
CA ASN A 478 -2.29 39.67 -3.95
C ASN A 478 -2.02 38.42 -3.10
N ILE A 479 -1.22 37.45 -3.55
CA ILE A 479 -0.91 36.25 -2.75
C ILE A 479 -0.42 36.63 -1.35
N ASN A 480 -1.06 36.03 -0.33
CA ASN A 480 -0.96 36.26 1.11
C ASN A 480 -1.53 37.60 1.65
N ASN A 481 -1.98 38.50 0.77
CA ASN A 481 -2.61 39.79 1.06
C ASN A 481 -4.15 39.71 1.02
N ALA A 482 -4.81 40.79 1.48
CA ALA A 482 -6.26 40.94 1.38
C ALA A 482 -6.67 41.61 0.05
N VAL A 483 -7.91 41.34 -0.36
CA VAL A 483 -8.58 41.90 -1.52
C VAL A 483 -10.00 42.28 -1.11
N ARG A 484 -10.42 43.49 -1.47
CA ARG A 484 -11.80 43.96 -1.36
C ARG A 484 -12.44 43.88 -2.74
N VAL A 485 -13.57 43.19 -2.87
CA VAL A 485 -14.31 43.03 -4.13
C VAL A 485 -15.72 43.58 -3.96
N PHE A 486 -16.07 44.57 -4.77
CA PHE A 486 -17.41 45.16 -4.83
C PHE A 486 -17.69 45.64 -6.26
N TYR A 487 -18.95 45.90 -6.58
CA TYR A 487 -19.33 46.48 -7.87
C TYR A 487 -20.35 47.60 -7.71
N MET A 488 -20.38 48.45 -8.72
CA MET A 488 -21.34 49.54 -8.87
C MET A 488 -22.13 49.34 -10.16
N VAL A 489 -23.39 49.73 -10.14
CA VAL A 489 -24.27 49.77 -11.32
C VAL A 489 -24.67 51.21 -11.57
N TYR A 490 -24.29 51.72 -12.74
CA TYR A 490 -24.84 52.93 -13.32
C TYR A 490 -26.12 52.55 -14.05
N ARG A 491 -27.27 52.95 -13.52
CA ARG A 491 -28.58 52.71 -14.12
C ARG A 491 -28.81 53.64 -15.30
N PHE A 492 -29.57 53.17 -16.29
CA PHE A 492 -29.92 53.99 -17.47
C PHE A 492 -30.70 55.28 -17.12
N ASP A 493 -31.34 55.38 -15.95
CA ASP A 493 -31.99 56.59 -15.45
C ASP A 493 -31.04 57.62 -14.80
N GLY A 494 -29.74 57.30 -14.72
CA GLY A 494 -28.71 58.14 -14.11
C GLY A 494 -28.51 57.92 -12.62
N SER A 495 -29.19 56.95 -12.00
CA SER A 495 -28.93 56.58 -10.61
C SER A 495 -27.73 55.64 -10.45
N GLU A 496 -26.97 55.80 -9.37
CA GLU A 496 -25.87 54.92 -8.98
C GLU A 496 -26.32 53.98 -7.86
N GLN A 497 -25.99 52.70 -7.96
CA GLN A 497 -26.21 51.71 -6.91
C GLN A 497 -24.93 50.91 -6.65
N TYR A 498 -24.69 50.57 -5.38
CA TYR A 498 -23.46 49.91 -4.92
C TYR A 498 -23.79 48.56 -4.29
N SER A 499 -22.93 47.55 -4.51
CA SER A 499 -22.98 46.30 -3.74
C SER A 499 -22.32 46.46 -2.37
N GLY A 500 -22.52 45.49 -1.47
CA GLY A 500 -21.61 45.31 -0.36
C GLY A 500 -20.21 44.86 -0.83
N THR A 501 -19.26 44.82 0.09
CA THR A 501 -17.85 44.47 -0.19
C THR A 501 -17.53 43.09 0.35
N VAL A 502 -17.25 42.15 -0.56
CA VAL A 502 -16.69 40.84 -0.20
C VAL A 502 -15.20 41.01 0.08
N ASN A 503 -14.83 40.72 1.32
CA ASN A 503 -13.45 40.75 1.78
C ASN A 503 -12.85 39.35 1.65
N LEU A 504 -11.79 39.23 0.86
CA LEU A 504 -11.08 37.98 0.63
C LEU A 504 -9.63 38.11 1.09
N ARG A 505 -9.03 36.97 1.47
CA ARG A 505 -7.58 36.81 1.53
C ARG A 505 -7.15 35.83 0.45
N VAL A 506 -6.25 36.26 -0.42
CA VAL A 506 -5.68 35.37 -1.44
C VAL A 506 -4.60 34.54 -0.74
N GLN A 507 -4.76 33.22 -0.69
CA GLN A 507 -3.78 32.31 -0.10
C GLN A 507 -2.84 31.74 -1.15
N GLN A 508 -1.58 31.54 -0.76
CA GLN A 508 -0.66 30.73 -1.55
C GLN A 508 -1.16 29.28 -1.58
N ALA A 509 -1.34 28.71 -2.78
CA ALA A 509 -1.73 27.32 -2.93
C ALA A 509 -0.69 26.39 -2.29
N PRO A 510 -1.11 25.33 -1.56
CA PRO A 510 -0.18 24.39 -0.97
C PRO A 510 0.57 23.64 -2.08
N LEU A 511 1.88 23.51 -1.91
CA LEU A 511 2.73 22.73 -2.82
C LEU A 511 2.21 21.28 -2.97
N PRO A 512 2.14 20.71 -4.19
CA PRO A 512 1.60 19.38 -4.39
C PRO A 512 2.41 18.30 -3.66
N LEU A 513 1.73 17.24 -3.22
CA LEU A 513 2.34 16.10 -2.54
C LEU A 513 3.34 15.39 -3.49
N PRO A 514 4.61 15.19 -3.09
CA PRO A 514 5.55 14.41 -3.89
C PRO A 514 5.21 12.93 -3.82
N VAL A 515 5.37 12.21 -4.94
CA VAL A 515 5.10 10.77 -5.01
C VAL A 515 6.28 9.99 -5.59
N PHE A 516 6.47 8.75 -5.17
CA PHE A 516 7.23 7.78 -5.95
C PHE A 516 6.33 7.19 -7.03
N VAL A 517 6.78 7.22 -8.29
CA VAL A 517 6.03 6.69 -9.45
C VAL A 517 5.85 5.17 -9.36
N GLU A 518 6.81 4.47 -8.77
CA GLU A 518 6.85 3.02 -8.66
C GLU A 518 6.25 2.50 -7.33
N ALA A 519 5.64 3.36 -6.51
CA ALA A 519 4.95 2.95 -5.30
C ALA A 519 3.52 2.46 -5.61
N THR A 520 3.04 1.51 -4.81
CA THR A 520 1.67 1.00 -4.90
C THR A 520 0.65 2.00 -4.32
N ALA A 521 -0.63 1.82 -4.64
CA ALA A 521 -1.72 2.63 -4.08
C ALA A 521 -1.76 2.62 -2.54
N GLY A 522 -1.32 1.53 -1.91
CA GLY A 522 -1.17 1.40 -0.44
C GLY A 522 0.11 2.03 0.13
N GLN A 523 0.74 2.97 -0.57
CA GLN A 523 1.99 3.64 -0.18
C GLN A 523 3.14 2.66 0.15
N GLN A 524 3.21 1.52 -0.54
CA GLN A 524 4.34 0.61 -0.42
C GLN A 524 5.33 0.81 -1.56
N LEU A 525 6.62 0.82 -1.25
CA LEU A 525 7.69 0.85 -2.23
C LEU A 525 8.51 -0.44 -2.09
N ASN A 526 8.36 -1.36 -3.05
CA ASN A 526 9.15 -2.59 -3.09
C ASN A 526 10.54 -2.26 -3.68
N PRO A 527 11.65 -2.47 -2.95
CA PRO A 527 12.99 -2.17 -3.47
C PRO A 527 13.32 -2.87 -4.79
N ASP A 528 12.77 -4.07 -5.02
CA ASP A 528 13.17 -4.89 -6.17
C ASP A 528 12.54 -4.40 -7.49
N ASP A 529 11.39 -3.71 -7.43
CA ASP A 529 10.75 -3.09 -8.60
C ASP A 529 11.50 -1.81 -9.06
N VAL A 530 12.30 -1.22 -8.16
CA VAL A 530 13.10 0.00 -8.40
C VAL A 530 14.59 -0.28 -8.52
N SER A 531 14.96 -1.39 -9.17
CA SER A 531 16.36 -1.80 -9.39
C SER A 531 17.26 -0.76 -10.09
N LYS A 532 16.68 0.22 -10.79
CA LYS A 532 17.37 1.36 -11.43
C LYS A 532 17.34 2.66 -10.60
N GLY A 533 16.78 2.61 -9.40
CA GLY A 533 16.36 3.76 -8.59
C GLY A 533 14.86 4.03 -8.72
N ALA A 534 14.30 4.71 -7.72
CA ALA A 534 12.89 5.08 -7.65
C ALA A 534 12.70 6.53 -8.10
N THR A 535 11.68 6.80 -8.90
CA THR A 535 11.41 8.12 -9.48
C THR A 535 10.48 8.91 -8.57
N VAL A 536 11.01 9.94 -7.92
CA VAL A 536 10.19 11.00 -7.32
C VAL A 536 9.61 11.85 -8.44
N LEU A 537 8.29 12.05 -8.41
CA LEU A 537 7.56 13.01 -9.23
C LEU A 537 7.03 14.12 -8.32
N VAL A 538 7.31 15.36 -8.70
CA VAL A 538 6.61 16.55 -8.22
C VAL A 538 5.84 17.13 -9.40
N ASP A 539 4.54 17.34 -9.24
CA ASP A 539 3.66 17.71 -10.35
C ASP A 539 3.94 19.13 -10.89
N ALA A 540 3.52 19.39 -12.12
CA ALA A 540 3.60 20.70 -12.77
C ALA A 540 2.80 21.78 -12.02
N VAL A 541 1.75 21.41 -11.25
CA VAL A 541 0.99 22.33 -10.38
C VAL A 541 1.83 22.98 -9.26
N ALA A 542 3.10 22.59 -9.09
CA ALA A 542 4.05 23.33 -8.25
C ALA A 542 4.48 24.69 -8.85
N HIS A 543 4.14 24.95 -10.13
CA HIS A 543 4.40 26.20 -10.87
C HIS A 543 5.85 26.69 -10.73
N PHE A 544 6.77 25.79 -11.05
CA PHE A 544 8.21 26.05 -10.98
C PHE A 544 8.64 27.12 -11.99
N LYS A 545 9.26 28.19 -11.49
CA LYS A 545 9.82 29.28 -12.31
C LYS A 545 11.33 29.09 -12.49
N ARG A 546 11.88 29.69 -13.54
CA ARG A 546 13.32 29.66 -13.83
C ARG A 546 14.13 30.22 -12.67
N GLY A 547 15.12 29.45 -12.21
CA GLY A 547 15.99 29.83 -11.09
C GLY A 547 15.49 29.38 -9.72
N ASP A 548 14.27 28.84 -9.60
CA ASP A 548 13.80 28.21 -8.38
C ASP A 548 14.73 27.04 -8.00
N LYS A 549 14.99 26.88 -6.69
CA LYS A 549 15.79 25.79 -6.14
C LYS A 549 14.89 24.83 -5.37
N VAL A 550 14.73 23.62 -5.90
CA VAL A 550 13.91 22.56 -5.31
C VAL A 550 14.81 21.56 -4.61
N THR A 551 14.60 21.34 -3.31
CA THR A 551 15.36 20.36 -2.52
C THR A 551 14.46 19.16 -2.20
N VAL A 552 14.59 18.07 -2.95
CA VAL A 552 13.87 16.81 -2.66
C VAL A 552 14.64 16.06 -1.59
N THR A 553 13.93 15.57 -0.56
CA THR A 553 14.50 14.86 0.58
C THR A 553 13.72 13.59 0.88
N VAL A 554 14.45 12.48 1.05
CA VAL A 554 13.97 11.22 1.62
C VAL A 554 14.61 11.05 2.99
N GLU A 555 13.78 10.95 4.03
CA GLU A 555 14.22 10.69 5.40
C GLU A 555 13.89 9.25 5.79
N SER A 556 14.88 8.54 6.31
CA SER A 556 14.77 7.16 6.78
C SER A 556 15.36 7.03 8.20
N PRO A 557 14.83 6.13 9.05
CA PRO A 557 15.47 5.75 10.31
C PRO A 557 16.89 5.19 10.12
N VAL A 558 17.21 4.67 8.94
CA VAL A 558 18.53 4.13 8.57
C VAL A 558 19.33 5.21 7.85
N SER A 559 20.53 5.52 8.33
CA SER A 559 21.35 6.63 7.81
C SER A 559 21.70 6.51 6.32
N SER A 560 21.96 5.29 5.83
CA SER A 560 22.19 5.01 4.40
C SER A 560 20.93 5.03 3.53
N GLY A 561 19.75 5.11 4.16
CA GLY A 561 18.45 5.32 3.51
C GLY A 561 18.05 6.80 3.40
N ASN A 562 18.86 7.73 3.91
CA ASN A 562 18.64 9.16 3.71
C ASN A 562 19.15 9.60 2.33
N PHE A 563 18.41 10.50 1.68
CA PHE A 563 18.81 11.12 0.41
C PHE A 563 18.32 12.56 0.37
N SER A 564 19.14 13.46 -0.19
CA SER A 564 18.74 14.84 -0.47
C SER A 564 19.42 15.31 -1.75
N GLN A 565 18.65 15.94 -2.63
CA GLN A 565 19.16 16.50 -3.88
C GLN A 565 18.52 17.88 -4.13
N VAL A 566 19.38 18.86 -4.41
CA VAL A 566 18.99 20.20 -4.85
C VAL A 566 18.99 20.24 -6.38
N VAL A 567 17.89 20.67 -6.98
CA VAL A 567 17.76 20.94 -8.42
C VAL A 567 17.46 22.43 -8.61
N THR A 568 18.13 23.07 -9.56
CA THR A 568 17.80 24.45 -9.99
C THR A 568 17.03 24.38 -11.31
N ILE A 569 15.88 25.03 -11.37
CA ILE A 569 15.00 25.01 -12.55
C ILE A 569 15.64 25.82 -13.68
N ALA A 570 15.97 25.13 -14.78
CA ALA A 570 16.63 25.70 -15.94
C ALA A 570 15.64 26.28 -16.97
N ALA A 571 16.16 27.04 -17.94
CA ALA A 571 15.35 27.53 -19.05
C ALA A 571 14.82 26.38 -19.91
N GLY A 572 13.52 26.42 -20.22
CA GLY A 572 12.78 25.34 -20.89
C GLY A 572 12.21 24.27 -19.95
N ALA A 573 12.44 24.37 -18.64
CA ALA A 573 11.92 23.47 -17.61
C ALA A 573 10.87 24.13 -16.69
N GLU A 574 10.51 25.38 -16.95
CA GLU A 574 9.44 26.11 -16.26
C GLU A 574 8.07 25.46 -16.52
N GLU A 575 7.15 25.57 -15.56
CA GLU A 575 5.76 25.03 -15.63
C GLU A 575 5.67 23.52 -15.94
N LYS A 576 6.71 22.74 -15.64
CA LYS A 576 6.76 21.29 -15.89
C LYS A 576 6.99 20.50 -14.62
N ALA A 577 6.46 19.27 -14.61
CA ALA A 577 6.67 18.33 -13.53
C ALA A 577 8.17 17.97 -13.39
N LEU A 578 8.66 17.99 -12.14
CA LEU A 578 10.03 17.66 -11.82
C LEU A 578 10.15 16.16 -11.51
N ARG A 579 11.10 15.48 -12.16
CA ARG A 579 11.44 14.08 -11.90
C ARG A 579 12.85 13.94 -11.35
N ILE A 580 13.02 13.21 -10.25
CA ILE A 580 14.32 12.92 -9.63
C ILE A 580 14.41 11.43 -9.30
N THR A 581 15.51 10.79 -9.69
CA THR A 581 15.76 9.37 -9.36
C THR A 581 16.51 9.25 -8.03
N VAL A 582 15.86 8.67 -7.02
CA VAL A 582 16.48 8.24 -5.77
C VAL A 582 17.21 6.90 -6.00
N PRO A 583 18.51 6.76 -5.66
CA PRO A 583 19.26 5.55 -5.94
C PRO A 583 18.68 4.28 -5.32
N TYR A 584 18.74 3.15 -6.04
CA TYR A 584 18.31 1.84 -5.53
C TYR A 584 18.95 1.50 -4.18
N ALA A 585 20.23 1.83 -3.99
CA ALA A 585 20.95 1.58 -2.75
C ALA A 585 20.32 2.29 -1.53
N THR A 586 19.79 3.50 -1.72
CA THR A 586 19.06 4.26 -0.69
C THR A 586 17.75 3.56 -0.34
N ILE A 587 16.91 3.24 -1.34
CA ILE A 587 15.62 2.58 -1.12
C ILE A 587 15.82 1.21 -0.47
N ASN A 588 16.74 0.39 -0.99
CA ASN A 588 17.02 -0.94 -0.45
C ASN A 588 17.63 -0.90 0.97
N ALA A 589 18.38 0.16 1.33
CA ALA A 589 18.87 0.36 2.71
C ALA A 589 17.72 0.60 3.72
N SER A 590 16.60 1.15 3.26
CA SER A 590 15.39 1.37 4.05
C SER A 590 14.43 0.17 4.07
N ASN A 591 14.80 -1.01 3.55
CA ASN A 591 13.90 -2.17 3.55
C ASN A 591 13.42 -2.54 4.97
N ARG A 592 12.13 -2.81 5.11
CA ARG A 592 11.36 -2.97 6.36
C ARG A 592 11.30 -1.70 7.23
N GLN A 593 11.44 -0.52 6.65
CA GLN A 593 11.32 0.77 7.33
C GLN A 593 10.32 1.67 6.60
N SER A 594 9.67 2.55 7.35
CA SER A 594 8.92 3.66 6.75
C SER A 594 9.88 4.81 6.42
N ILE A 595 9.79 5.34 5.20
CA ILE A 595 10.52 6.54 4.75
C ILE A 595 9.56 7.70 4.55
N LYS A 596 10.07 8.92 4.69
CA LYS A 596 9.33 10.17 4.46
C LYS A 596 9.87 10.86 3.22
N LEU A 597 9.02 11.12 2.24
CA LEU A 597 9.34 11.88 1.03
C LEU A 597 8.74 13.30 1.16
N LYS A 598 9.58 14.32 0.99
CA LYS A 598 9.17 15.73 0.98
C LYS A 598 10.08 16.56 0.08
N TYR A 599 9.67 17.77 -0.25
CA TYR A 599 10.57 18.75 -0.85
C TYR A 599 10.33 20.16 -0.30
N SER A 600 11.31 21.02 -0.52
CA SER A 600 11.17 22.46 -0.30
C SER A 600 11.55 23.24 -1.55
N VAL A 601 10.99 24.44 -1.70
CA VAL A 601 11.25 25.34 -2.83
C VAL A 601 11.74 26.67 -2.28
N VAL A 602 12.88 27.12 -2.79
CA VAL A 602 13.36 28.50 -2.62
C VAL A 602 13.17 29.20 -3.94
N ARG A 603 12.26 30.17 -3.98
CA ARG A 603 11.93 30.89 -5.22
C ARG A 603 13.08 31.79 -5.67
N ALA A 604 13.21 32.00 -6.98
CA ALA A 604 14.25 32.86 -7.55
C ALA A 604 14.22 34.31 -7.03
N SER A 605 13.05 34.78 -6.57
CA SER A 605 12.82 36.12 -6.00
C SER A 605 13.27 36.28 -4.54
N GLY A 606 13.46 35.20 -3.79
CA GLY A 606 13.89 35.24 -2.38
C GLY A 606 13.12 34.32 -1.43
N VAL A 607 13.28 34.58 -0.13
CA VAL A 607 12.63 33.89 1.00
C VAL A 607 11.17 34.38 1.09
N PRO A 608 10.13 33.55 1.37
CA PRO A 608 10.14 32.30 2.15
C PRO A 608 10.73 31.03 1.50
N VAL A 609 11.01 30.04 2.34
CA VAL A 609 11.17 28.64 1.90
C VAL A 609 9.80 27.98 1.97
N GLU A 610 9.25 27.61 0.82
CA GLU A 610 8.01 26.84 0.73
C GLU A 610 8.32 25.36 1.01
N ASN A 611 7.46 24.66 1.74
CA ASN A 611 7.63 23.25 2.06
C ASN A 611 6.42 22.44 1.59
N SER A 612 6.67 21.29 0.97
CA SER A 612 5.60 20.35 0.60
C SER A 612 5.02 19.66 1.83
N PRO A 613 3.79 19.13 1.73
CA PRO A 613 3.33 18.06 2.61
C PRO A 613 4.31 16.87 2.56
N VAL A 614 4.33 16.08 3.64
CA VAL A 614 5.20 14.89 3.75
C VAL A 614 4.41 13.65 3.36
N ASN A 615 4.88 12.95 2.34
CA ASN A 615 4.36 11.64 1.97
C ASN A 615 5.14 10.53 2.72
N VAL A 616 4.48 9.45 3.11
CA VAL A 616 5.11 8.37 3.89
C VAL A 616 4.97 7.08 3.11
N TYR A 617 6.06 6.33 2.99
CA TYR A 617 6.09 5.06 2.28
C TYR A 617 6.64 3.95 3.15
N LEU A 618 5.94 2.81 3.24
CA LEU A 618 6.51 1.59 3.79
C LEU A 618 7.40 0.96 2.72
N VAL A 619 8.71 0.98 2.92
CA VAL A 619 9.62 0.22 2.07
C VAL A 619 9.62 -1.22 2.57
N ASN A 620 8.93 -2.11 1.88
CA ASN A 620 8.92 -3.53 2.24
C ASN A 620 9.04 -4.39 0.98
N ARG A 621 9.93 -5.37 1.07
CA ARG A 621 10.20 -6.30 -0.03
C ARG A 621 9.22 -7.46 0.02
N VAL A 622 8.45 -7.64 -1.05
CA VAL A 622 7.41 -8.69 -1.16
C VAL A 622 8.00 -9.92 -1.86
N ILE A 623 7.73 -11.13 -1.34
CA ILE A 623 8.12 -12.38 -2.01
C ILE A 623 7.46 -12.42 -3.39
N GLY A 624 8.22 -12.71 -4.43
CA GLY A 624 7.70 -12.70 -5.79
C GLY A 624 6.67 -13.80 -6.02
N THR A 625 5.92 -13.66 -7.11
CA THR A 625 4.96 -14.66 -7.60
C THR A 625 5.39 -15.20 -8.98
N GLY A 626 4.98 -16.43 -9.29
CA GLY A 626 5.36 -17.17 -10.50
C GLY A 626 6.35 -18.31 -10.25
N GLU A 627 6.57 -19.11 -11.30
CA GLU A 627 7.39 -20.31 -11.25
C GLU A 627 8.90 -20.02 -11.14
N LEU A 628 9.59 -20.87 -10.39
CA LEU A 628 10.99 -20.74 -10.05
C LEU A 628 11.92 -21.33 -11.11
N ARG A 629 12.94 -20.54 -11.44
CA ARG A 629 14.08 -20.95 -12.24
C ARG A 629 15.37 -20.66 -11.47
N ILE A 630 15.93 -21.69 -10.83
CA ILE A 630 17.15 -21.55 -10.03
C ILE A 630 18.39 -21.80 -10.89
N PHE A 631 19.42 -20.97 -10.70
CA PHE A 631 20.73 -21.09 -11.33
C PHE A 631 21.86 -21.18 -10.31
N GLY A 632 22.93 -21.88 -10.70
CA GLY A 632 24.19 -21.97 -9.97
C GLY A 632 24.52 -23.39 -9.55
N ALA A 633 25.81 -23.74 -9.57
CA ALA A 633 26.30 -25.05 -9.17
C ALA A 633 26.56 -25.12 -7.67
N ARG A 634 26.02 -26.16 -7.03
CA ARG A 634 26.24 -26.45 -5.61
C ARG A 634 27.54 -27.24 -5.46
N TYR A 635 28.64 -26.55 -5.13
CA TYR A 635 29.96 -27.18 -4.93
C TYR A 635 30.16 -27.66 -3.50
N GLY A 636 30.53 -28.93 -3.31
CA GLY A 636 30.90 -29.47 -1.99
C GLY A 636 32.04 -28.70 -1.31
N ALA A 637 32.14 -28.83 0.01
CA ALA A 637 33.21 -28.22 0.82
C ALA A 637 34.55 -28.99 0.79
N SER A 638 34.63 -30.00 -0.07
CA SER A 638 35.53 -31.14 0.05
C SER A 638 36.30 -31.43 -1.25
N THR A 639 36.22 -30.52 -2.22
CA THR A 639 36.93 -30.57 -3.49
C THR A 639 38.25 -29.82 -3.37
N TYR A 640 39.39 -30.52 -3.49
CA TYR A 640 40.65 -29.83 -3.70
C TYR A 640 40.74 -29.38 -5.16
N ARG A 641 40.81 -28.07 -5.36
CA ARG A 641 41.42 -27.41 -6.52
C ARG A 641 42.10 -26.16 -5.98
N ALA A 642 43.27 -25.75 -6.47
CA ALA A 642 43.84 -24.44 -6.04
C ALA A 642 43.22 -23.25 -6.79
N SER A 643 41.96 -23.43 -7.21
CA SER A 643 41.06 -22.45 -7.80
C SER A 643 39.72 -22.52 -7.08
N SER A 644 39.32 -21.44 -6.42
CA SER A 644 37.98 -21.27 -5.86
C SER A 644 36.90 -21.18 -6.94
N THR A 645 35.76 -21.82 -6.67
CA THR A 645 34.50 -21.64 -7.41
C THR A 645 33.49 -20.87 -6.57
N SER A 646 32.61 -20.10 -7.23
CA SER A 646 31.46 -19.50 -6.57
C SER A 646 30.49 -20.57 -6.04
N ARG A 647 29.86 -20.26 -4.89
CA ARG A 647 28.70 -20.98 -4.33
C ARG A 647 27.43 -20.12 -4.31
N ILE A 648 27.38 -19.09 -5.15
CA ILE A 648 26.19 -18.26 -5.27
C ILE A 648 25.12 -19.01 -6.08
N LEU A 649 23.92 -19.05 -5.54
CA LEU A 649 22.69 -19.46 -6.22
C LEU A 649 21.81 -18.24 -6.46
N SER A 650 21.05 -18.25 -7.56
CA SER A 650 20.15 -17.14 -7.93
C SER A 650 18.79 -17.67 -8.35
N ALA A 651 17.72 -17.03 -7.86
CA ALA A 651 16.35 -17.30 -8.25
C ALA A 651 15.88 -16.33 -9.34
N PHE A 652 15.29 -16.88 -10.39
CA PHE A 652 14.69 -16.16 -11.50
C PHE A 652 13.24 -16.62 -11.70
N ASN A 653 12.40 -15.74 -12.24
CA ASN A 653 11.08 -16.14 -12.73
C ASN A 653 11.27 -16.90 -14.07
N ARG A 654 10.66 -18.09 -14.19
CA ARG A 654 10.73 -18.96 -15.38
C ARG A 654 10.41 -18.23 -16.68
N GLN A 655 9.37 -17.41 -16.69
CA GLN A 655 8.78 -16.82 -17.89
C GLN A 655 9.51 -15.54 -18.30
N THR A 656 9.76 -14.63 -17.35
CA THR A 656 10.36 -13.31 -17.65
C THR A 656 11.89 -13.33 -17.73
N LEU A 657 12.51 -14.41 -17.22
CA LEU A 657 13.97 -14.55 -17.05
C LEU A 657 14.61 -13.37 -16.30
N GLN A 658 13.82 -12.70 -15.45
CA GLN A 658 14.30 -11.69 -14.50
C GLN A 658 14.52 -12.32 -13.12
N PRO A 659 15.43 -11.77 -12.28
CA PRO A 659 15.58 -12.20 -10.90
C PRO A 659 14.24 -12.09 -10.16
N ILE A 660 13.90 -13.08 -9.34
CA ILE A 660 12.69 -13.07 -8.51
C ILE A 660 13.07 -13.20 -7.05
N LEU A 661 12.40 -12.46 -6.17
CA LEU A 661 12.60 -12.63 -4.74
C LEU A 661 11.98 -13.96 -4.30
N ALA A 662 12.84 -14.92 -3.99
CA ALA A 662 12.45 -16.18 -3.39
C ALA A 662 12.81 -16.21 -1.90
N GLU A 663 12.15 -17.08 -1.15
CA GLU A 663 12.64 -17.54 0.14
C GLU A 663 13.39 -18.85 -0.01
N TRP A 664 14.45 -19.06 0.78
CA TRP A 664 15.19 -20.32 0.83
C TRP A 664 15.54 -20.74 2.26
N ARG A 665 15.74 -22.05 2.44
CA ARG A 665 16.25 -22.66 3.69
C ARG A 665 16.84 -24.05 3.43
N TYR A 666 17.74 -24.52 4.28
CA TYR A 666 18.08 -25.95 4.28
C TYR A 666 16.90 -26.77 4.83
N LYS A 667 16.79 -28.04 4.41
CA LYS A 667 15.65 -28.91 4.75
C LYS A 667 15.45 -29.12 6.26
N ASP A 668 16.49 -28.92 7.07
CA ASP A 668 16.46 -29.00 8.54
C ASP A 668 16.38 -27.63 9.26
N GLU A 669 16.31 -26.52 8.52
CA GLU A 669 16.07 -25.19 9.09
C GLU A 669 14.56 -24.88 9.20
N THR A 670 14.12 -24.30 10.31
CA THR A 670 12.71 -23.89 10.49
C THR A 670 12.39 -22.54 9.85
N SER A 671 13.38 -21.64 9.79
CA SER A 671 13.22 -20.26 9.33
C SER A 671 13.59 -20.09 7.85
N TRP A 672 12.83 -19.26 7.15
CA TRP A 672 13.04 -18.90 5.76
C TRP A 672 13.89 -17.63 5.63
N THR A 673 14.77 -17.60 4.63
CA THR A 673 15.62 -16.45 4.30
C THR A 673 15.27 -15.91 2.91
N ALA A 674 14.88 -14.64 2.79
CA ALA A 674 14.52 -14.04 1.50
C ALA A 674 15.75 -13.54 0.73
N GLY A 675 15.81 -13.79 -0.58
CA GLY A 675 16.81 -13.24 -1.50
C GLY A 675 16.61 -13.66 -2.97
N THR A 676 16.90 -12.74 -3.89
CA THR A 676 17.02 -13.05 -5.34
C THR A 676 18.30 -13.83 -5.65
N THR A 677 19.30 -13.74 -4.76
CA THR A 677 20.62 -14.34 -4.90
C THR A 677 21.24 -14.52 -3.51
N TRP A 678 21.87 -15.66 -3.25
CA TRP A 678 22.42 -16.01 -1.94
C TRP A 678 23.61 -16.96 -2.03
N PHE A 679 24.41 -17.03 -0.96
CA PHE A 679 25.54 -17.94 -0.84
C PHE A 679 25.12 -19.27 -0.22
N ASP A 680 25.43 -20.38 -0.89
CA ASP A 680 25.19 -21.72 -0.36
C ASP A 680 26.21 -22.10 0.71
N ARG A 681 25.78 -21.95 1.97
CA ARG A 681 26.53 -22.22 3.20
C ARG A 681 26.71 -23.72 3.48
N GLN A 682 25.74 -24.55 3.11
CA GLN A 682 25.67 -25.98 3.42
C GLN A 682 25.34 -26.81 2.17
N PRO A 683 26.22 -26.80 1.14
CA PRO A 683 25.99 -27.48 -0.14
C PRO A 683 25.77 -29.00 -0.03
N TRP A 684 26.13 -29.63 1.09
CA TRP A 684 25.87 -31.05 1.37
C TRP A 684 24.46 -31.36 1.87
N LYS A 685 23.58 -30.36 2.04
CA LYS A 685 22.18 -30.54 2.46
C LYS A 685 21.20 -30.20 1.33
N PRO A 686 20.02 -30.84 1.26
CA PRO A 686 18.94 -30.38 0.39
C PRO A 686 18.51 -28.96 0.77
N LEU A 687 18.18 -28.14 -0.22
CA LEU A 687 17.81 -26.74 -0.06
C LEU A 687 16.43 -26.50 -0.67
N ARG A 688 15.44 -26.08 0.13
CA ARG A 688 14.12 -25.68 -0.38
C ARG A 688 14.13 -24.20 -0.74
N VAL A 689 13.49 -23.86 -1.86
CA VAL A 689 13.36 -22.50 -2.38
C VAL A 689 11.92 -22.29 -2.85
N ARG A 690 11.26 -21.20 -2.43
CA ARG A 690 9.85 -20.91 -2.75
C ARG A 690 9.59 -19.46 -3.17
N THR A 691 8.57 -19.27 -4.00
CA THR A 691 7.84 -18.01 -4.24
C THR A 691 6.51 -18.04 -3.49
N GLN A 692 5.62 -17.08 -3.74
CA GLN A 692 4.22 -17.17 -3.29
C GLN A 692 3.44 -18.32 -3.94
N SER A 693 3.90 -18.86 -5.09
CA SER A 693 3.11 -19.76 -5.94
C SER A 693 3.84 -21.01 -6.44
N ASP A 694 5.11 -21.22 -6.08
CA ASP A 694 5.92 -22.36 -6.53
C ASP A 694 7.00 -22.71 -5.50
N GLU A 695 7.40 -23.99 -5.43
CA GLU A 695 8.44 -24.45 -4.52
C GLU A 695 9.25 -25.63 -5.09
N VAL A 696 10.58 -25.53 -4.98
CA VAL A 696 11.54 -26.55 -5.43
C VAL A 696 12.47 -26.99 -4.29
N GLU A 697 12.90 -28.24 -4.30
CA GLU A 697 13.97 -28.76 -3.45
C GLU A 697 15.21 -29.08 -4.31
N LEU A 698 16.29 -28.34 -4.09
CA LEU A 698 17.57 -28.55 -4.76
C LEU A 698 18.34 -29.71 -4.12
N ASN A 699 18.89 -30.58 -4.96
CA ASN A 699 19.79 -31.64 -4.55
C ASN A 699 21.04 -31.07 -3.85
N PRO A 700 21.59 -31.73 -2.82
CA PRO A 700 22.98 -31.57 -2.38
C PRO A 700 23.98 -31.59 -3.55
N ALA A 701 25.17 -31.06 -3.31
CA ALA A 701 26.30 -31.06 -4.22
C ALA A 701 26.58 -32.46 -4.80
N ASN A 702 26.24 -32.65 -6.07
CA ASN A 702 26.17 -33.95 -6.73
C ASN A 702 27.12 -34.10 -7.94
N ILE A 703 27.98 -33.13 -8.23
CA ILE A 703 29.08 -33.25 -9.21
C ILE A 703 30.41 -32.84 -8.54
N ILE A 704 31.38 -33.75 -8.56
CA ILE A 704 32.67 -33.62 -7.86
C ILE A 704 33.82 -33.83 -8.87
N GLY A 705 34.41 -32.73 -9.33
CA GLY A 705 35.57 -32.74 -10.22
C GLY A 705 36.91 -32.72 -9.48
N ASN A 706 37.91 -33.40 -10.02
CA ASN A 706 39.31 -33.33 -9.55
C ASN A 706 40.30 -33.09 -10.70
N GLY A 707 41.60 -33.17 -10.41
CA GLY A 707 42.65 -33.21 -11.43
C GLY A 707 43.90 -32.44 -11.07
N ASN A 708 44.88 -32.50 -11.98
CA ASN A 708 46.12 -31.75 -11.87
C ASN A 708 46.03 -30.43 -12.64
N ASP A 709 45.65 -29.36 -11.95
CA ASP A 709 45.53 -28.00 -12.50
C ASP A 709 46.85 -27.44 -13.10
N ALA A 710 48.00 -28.06 -12.85
CA ALA A 710 49.28 -27.67 -13.47
C ALA A 710 49.43 -28.16 -14.92
N THR A 711 48.62 -29.11 -15.40
CA THR A 711 48.73 -29.69 -16.75
C THR A 711 47.39 -30.16 -17.31
N VAL A 712 46.92 -29.57 -18.42
CA VAL A 712 45.72 -30.04 -19.13
C VAL A 712 46.07 -31.08 -20.18
N ASN A 713 46.14 -32.34 -19.75
CA ASN A 713 46.58 -33.49 -20.56
C ASN A 713 45.71 -34.76 -20.39
N GLY A 714 44.56 -34.64 -19.71
CA GLY A 714 43.70 -35.79 -19.35
C GLY A 714 43.84 -36.25 -17.90
N SER A 715 44.77 -35.68 -17.11
CA SER A 715 44.91 -35.91 -15.66
C SER A 715 43.78 -35.28 -14.82
N ALA A 716 42.53 -35.71 -15.05
CA ALA A 716 41.34 -35.27 -14.31
C ALA A 716 40.18 -36.27 -14.45
N ALA A 717 39.26 -36.25 -13.50
CA ALA A 717 38.01 -37.02 -13.52
C ALA A 717 36.84 -36.18 -12.98
N PHE A 718 35.64 -36.71 -13.15
CA PHE A 718 34.44 -36.31 -12.44
C PHE A 718 33.81 -37.53 -11.79
N VAL A 719 33.16 -37.32 -10.65
CA VAL A 719 32.23 -38.26 -10.02
C VAL A 719 30.92 -37.54 -9.76
N ALA A 720 29.81 -38.14 -10.19
CA ALA A 720 28.46 -37.71 -9.87
C ALA A 720 27.89 -38.55 -8.72
N LEU A 721 27.14 -37.90 -7.83
CA LEU A 721 26.12 -38.57 -7.03
C LEU A 721 24.82 -38.55 -7.82
N ARG A 722 24.15 -39.69 -7.90
CA ARG A 722 22.82 -39.74 -8.52
C ARG A 722 21.76 -39.21 -7.55
N ASP A 723 20.62 -38.84 -8.11
CA ASP A 723 19.50 -38.32 -7.35
C ASP A 723 18.95 -39.37 -6.38
N GLU A 724 18.26 -38.94 -5.32
CA GLU A 724 17.74 -39.86 -4.31
C GLU A 724 16.72 -40.82 -4.93
N ARG A 725 16.84 -42.11 -4.60
CA ARG A 725 15.78 -43.10 -4.77
C ARG A 725 14.90 -43.16 -3.52
N ASP A 726 13.75 -43.81 -3.62
CA ASP A 726 12.82 -44.05 -2.51
C ASP A 726 13.57 -44.54 -1.25
N GLY A 727 13.58 -43.70 -0.21
CA GLY A 727 14.36 -43.93 1.02
C GLY A 727 15.49 -42.92 1.29
N GLY A 728 15.77 -41.98 0.39
CA GLY A 728 16.79 -40.93 0.62
C GLY A 728 18.21 -41.38 0.29
N VAL A 729 18.34 -42.21 -0.74
CA VAL A 729 19.46 -43.13 -0.99
C VAL A 729 20.10 -42.82 -2.35
N ARG A 730 21.41 -42.55 -2.38
CA ARG A 730 22.23 -42.06 -3.50
C ARG A 730 23.46 -42.96 -3.73
N ASP A 731 23.65 -43.41 -4.97
CA ASP A 731 24.88 -44.08 -5.44
C ASP A 731 25.69 -43.16 -6.38
N MET A 732 26.76 -43.70 -7.00
CA MET A 732 27.81 -42.89 -7.66
C MET A 732 28.19 -43.37 -9.07
N VAL A 733 28.55 -42.42 -9.95
CA VAL A 733 29.02 -42.65 -11.34
C VAL A 733 30.26 -41.82 -11.61
N GLY A 734 31.29 -42.37 -12.26
CA GLY A 734 32.54 -41.66 -12.57
C GLY A 734 32.92 -41.71 -14.05
N TRP A 735 33.59 -40.67 -14.54
CA TRP A 735 34.12 -40.59 -15.91
C TRP A 735 35.35 -39.68 -16.01
N GLY A 736 36.07 -39.76 -17.14
CA GLY A 736 37.41 -39.22 -17.31
C GLY A 736 38.50 -40.24 -16.99
N SER A 737 39.63 -39.80 -16.43
CA SER A 737 40.81 -40.66 -16.27
C SER A 737 40.66 -41.67 -15.13
N ALA A 738 40.79 -42.96 -15.44
CA ALA A 738 40.84 -44.05 -14.46
C ALA A 738 41.90 -43.83 -13.35
N ALA A 739 43.09 -43.36 -13.72
CA ALA A 739 44.19 -43.05 -12.79
C ALA A 739 43.90 -41.87 -11.84
N HIS A 740 42.80 -41.14 -12.08
CA HIS A 740 42.33 -40.02 -11.27
C HIS A 740 41.00 -40.35 -10.57
N GLY A 741 40.59 -41.63 -10.55
CA GLY A 741 39.42 -42.12 -9.81
C GLY A 741 38.10 -42.16 -10.59
N ALA A 742 38.10 -41.94 -11.91
CA ALA A 742 36.91 -42.12 -12.75
C ALA A 742 36.36 -43.57 -12.70
N SER A 743 37.25 -44.56 -12.57
CA SER A 743 36.87 -45.96 -12.43
C SER A 743 36.55 -46.28 -10.98
N ILE A 744 35.27 -46.20 -10.63
CA ILE A 744 34.75 -46.55 -9.31
C ILE A 744 34.78 -48.09 -9.15
N PRO A 745 35.37 -48.65 -8.08
CA PRO A 745 35.39 -50.10 -7.87
C PRO A 745 33.98 -50.71 -7.78
N PRO A 746 33.76 -51.92 -8.34
CA PRO A 746 32.45 -52.60 -8.27
C PRO A 746 31.93 -52.88 -6.85
N THR A 747 32.81 -52.91 -5.85
CA THR A 747 32.45 -53.06 -4.43
C THR A 747 32.01 -51.74 -3.76
N LEU A 748 32.24 -50.60 -4.40
CA LEU A 748 31.84 -49.28 -3.91
C LEU A 748 30.60 -48.74 -4.63
N ILE A 749 30.41 -49.07 -5.92
CA ILE A 749 29.23 -48.65 -6.70
C ILE A 749 27.91 -49.28 -6.19
N THR A 750 28.00 -50.34 -5.38
CA THR A 750 26.85 -50.95 -4.68
C THR A 750 26.43 -50.18 -3.43
N PHE A 751 27.20 -49.18 -2.97
CA PHE A 751 26.79 -48.33 -1.85
C PHE A 751 25.84 -47.25 -2.32
N ASP A 752 24.76 -47.12 -1.58
CA ASP A 752 23.61 -46.30 -1.87
C ASP A 752 23.28 -45.33 -0.71
N ASP A 753 24.07 -45.35 0.37
CA ASP A 753 23.98 -44.46 1.52
C ASP A 753 25.01 -43.32 1.50
N ILE A 754 25.44 -42.87 0.32
CA ILE A 754 26.50 -41.86 0.17
C ILE A 754 25.95 -40.45 0.41
N VAL A 755 26.55 -39.73 1.37
CA VAL A 755 26.10 -38.38 1.79
C VAL A 755 27.09 -37.26 1.48
N GLU A 756 28.34 -37.59 1.15
CA GLU A 756 29.38 -36.62 0.80
C GLU A 756 30.48 -37.32 -0.01
N ILE A 757 30.98 -36.67 -1.07
CA ILE A 757 32.19 -37.09 -1.78
C ILE A 757 33.22 -35.96 -1.73
N SER A 758 34.44 -36.33 -1.36
CA SER A 758 35.63 -35.48 -1.31
C SER A 758 36.66 -35.96 -2.32
N CYS A 759 37.52 -35.07 -2.81
CA CYS A 759 38.61 -35.44 -3.72
C CYS A 759 39.92 -34.73 -3.40
N THR A 760 41.03 -35.47 -3.51
CA THR A 760 42.36 -34.93 -3.77
C THR A 760 42.53 -34.79 -5.29
N ARG A 761 43.71 -34.40 -5.79
CA ARG A 761 43.91 -34.22 -7.24
C ARG A 761 43.71 -35.51 -8.06
N SER A 762 43.92 -36.70 -7.49
CA SER A 762 43.81 -37.99 -8.20
C SER A 762 43.13 -39.13 -7.44
N ALA A 763 42.54 -38.86 -6.28
CA ALA A 763 41.76 -39.83 -5.51
C ALA A 763 40.46 -39.22 -4.97
N TYR A 764 39.51 -40.10 -4.63
CA TYR A 764 38.22 -39.76 -4.05
C TYR A 764 38.03 -40.48 -2.71
N ALA A 765 37.26 -39.84 -1.82
CA ALA A 765 36.78 -40.42 -0.58
C ALA A 765 35.29 -40.11 -0.42
N ALA A 766 34.46 -41.15 -0.28
CA ALA A 766 33.03 -41.01 -0.06
C ALA A 766 32.68 -41.33 1.40
N ARG A 767 31.92 -40.44 2.04
CA ARG A 767 31.37 -40.63 3.39
C ARG A 767 29.94 -41.15 3.28
N ARG A 768 29.66 -42.18 4.07
CA ARG A 768 28.37 -42.86 4.16
C ARG A 768 27.52 -42.29 5.29
N ALA A 769 26.20 -42.46 5.21
CA ALA A 769 25.25 -41.98 6.22
C ALA A 769 25.53 -42.53 7.63
N ASN A 770 26.05 -43.77 7.70
CA ASN A 770 26.49 -44.42 8.94
C ASN A 770 27.82 -43.89 9.53
N GLY A 771 28.44 -42.87 8.91
CA GLY A 771 29.69 -42.27 9.38
C GLY A 771 30.97 -43.03 9.01
N PHE A 772 30.91 -44.09 8.19
CA PHE A 772 32.09 -44.70 7.58
C PHE A 772 32.54 -43.92 6.33
N VAL A 773 33.81 -44.08 5.97
CA VAL A 773 34.42 -43.49 4.76
C VAL A 773 35.07 -44.58 3.94
N VAL A 774 34.94 -44.51 2.62
CA VAL A 774 35.59 -45.40 1.64
C VAL A 774 36.39 -44.57 0.64
N GLY A 775 37.56 -45.04 0.22
CA GLY A 775 38.44 -44.34 -0.71
C GLY A 775 38.76 -45.16 -1.96
N TRP A 776 39.01 -44.48 -3.08
CA TRP A 776 39.48 -45.08 -4.33
C TRP A 776 40.25 -44.09 -5.20
N GLY A 777 40.82 -44.57 -6.32
CA GLY A 777 41.75 -43.81 -7.16
C GLY A 777 43.19 -44.04 -6.70
N ASN A 778 44.03 -43.02 -6.80
CA ASN A 778 45.46 -43.14 -6.46
C ASN A 778 45.67 -43.39 -4.95
N ALA A 779 46.15 -44.59 -4.60
CA ALA A 779 46.38 -45.00 -3.21
C ALA A 779 47.37 -44.08 -2.46
N ALA A 780 48.43 -43.60 -3.13
CA ALA A 780 49.42 -42.70 -2.53
C ALA A 780 48.84 -41.31 -2.21
N GLU A 781 47.74 -40.93 -2.86
CA GLU A 781 47.06 -39.64 -2.71
C GLU A 781 45.70 -39.76 -2.01
N GLY A 782 45.51 -40.84 -1.22
CA GLY A 782 44.36 -41.02 -0.34
C GLY A 782 43.28 -41.98 -0.85
N GLY A 783 43.49 -42.63 -2.00
CA GLY A 783 42.60 -43.66 -2.55
C GLY A 783 42.55 -44.97 -1.75
N THR A 784 43.23 -45.04 -0.60
CA THR A 784 43.14 -46.14 0.35
C THR A 784 43.27 -45.57 1.77
N LEU A 785 42.34 -45.94 2.66
CA LEU A 785 42.38 -45.53 4.07
C LEU A 785 43.46 -46.29 4.83
N ARG A 786 43.86 -45.77 5.99
CA ARG A 786 44.74 -46.51 6.92
C ARG A 786 44.01 -47.71 7.52
N ALA A 787 44.76 -48.77 7.79
CA ALA A 787 44.24 -49.95 8.49
C ALA A 787 43.68 -49.57 9.87
N ASN A 788 42.60 -50.24 10.27
CA ASN A 788 41.88 -50.05 11.55
C ASN A 788 41.22 -48.67 11.75
N GLU A 789 41.12 -47.82 10.71
CA GLU A 789 40.31 -46.60 10.78
C GLU A 789 38.81 -46.96 10.75
N THR A 790 38.12 -46.75 11.87
CA THR A 790 36.67 -47.01 12.04
C THR A 790 35.88 -45.70 12.11
N GLY A 791 34.56 -45.76 11.93
CA GLY A 791 33.69 -44.62 11.53
C GLY A 791 33.57 -43.41 12.48
N ASP A 792 32.31 -42.96 12.69
CA ASP A 792 31.93 -41.68 13.31
C ASP A 792 32.42 -40.40 12.59
N PHE A 793 32.81 -40.48 11.32
CA PHE A 793 33.11 -39.30 10.51
C PHE A 793 31.85 -38.46 10.25
N VAL A 794 31.97 -37.15 10.44
CA VAL A 794 30.92 -36.16 10.13
C VAL A 794 31.31 -35.25 8.96
N GLU A 795 32.57 -35.25 8.56
CA GLU A 795 33.14 -34.36 7.57
C GLU A 795 34.44 -34.98 7.00
N VAL A 796 34.68 -34.87 5.69
CA VAL A 796 35.98 -35.20 5.07
C VAL A 796 36.46 -34.02 4.24
N ARG A 797 37.71 -33.60 4.44
CA ARG A 797 38.37 -32.49 3.73
C ARG A 797 39.67 -32.97 3.10
N SER A 798 40.13 -32.28 2.08
CA SER A 798 41.30 -32.67 1.29
C SER A 798 42.25 -31.50 1.07
N ASN A 799 43.52 -31.84 0.83
CA ASN A 799 44.46 -31.01 0.12
C ASN A 799 44.77 -31.70 -1.23
N SER A 800 45.85 -31.33 -1.92
CA SER A 800 46.14 -31.93 -3.23
C SER A 800 46.42 -33.43 -3.21
N VAL A 801 46.86 -34.02 -2.08
CA VAL A 801 47.41 -35.40 -2.02
C VAL A 801 47.09 -36.16 -0.72
N ALA A 802 46.28 -35.59 0.16
CA ALA A 802 45.88 -36.19 1.43
C ALA A 802 44.44 -35.79 1.81
N PHE A 803 43.81 -36.62 2.62
CA PHE A 803 42.53 -36.36 3.25
C PHE A 803 42.68 -36.24 4.77
N VAL A 804 41.79 -35.45 5.37
CA VAL A 804 41.57 -35.37 6.81
C VAL A 804 40.06 -35.50 7.04
N GLY A 805 39.67 -36.54 7.76
CA GLY A 805 38.30 -36.73 8.25
C GLY A 805 38.17 -36.23 9.68
N ARG A 806 37.08 -35.51 9.98
CA ARG A 806 36.73 -35.10 11.33
C ARG A 806 35.62 -36.00 11.89
N LYS A 807 35.81 -36.47 13.12
CA LYS A 807 34.86 -37.33 13.84
C LYS A 807 33.84 -36.50 14.62
N ARG A 808 32.76 -37.16 15.08
CA ARG A 808 31.66 -36.53 15.81
C ARG A 808 32.08 -35.83 17.12
N ASP A 809 33.13 -36.30 17.79
CA ASP A 809 33.74 -35.66 18.97
C ASP A 809 34.69 -34.49 18.61
N GLY A 810 34.86 -34.21 17.32
CA GLY A 810 35.77 -33.19 16.81
C GLY A 810 37.23 -33.62 16.75
N ARG A 811 37.58 -34.90 16.97
CA ARG A 811 38.93 -35.42 16.65
C ARG A 811 39.16 -35.54 15.14
N LEU A 812 40.42 -35.61 14.74
CA LEU A 812 40.85 -35.71 13.34
C LEU A 812 41.52 -37.07 13.07
N SER A 813 41.34 -37.61 11.86
CA SER A 813 42.18 -38.67 11.30
C SER A 813 42.61 -38.31 9.87
N GLY A 814 43.82 -38.69 9.47
CA GLY A 814 44.42 -38.34 8.18
C GLY A 814 44.95 -39.55 7.41
N TRP A 815 44.78 -39.55 6.08
CA TRP A 815 45.29 -40.60 5.18
C TRP A 815 45.68 -40.03 3.80
N GLY A 816 46.40 -40.83 3.01
CA GLY A 816 47.13 -40.37 1.82
C GLY A 816 48.57 -39.98 2.15
N SER A 817 49.12 -38.99 1.44
CA SER A 817 50.55 -38.66 1.51
C SER A 817 50.98 -38.12 2.89
N LEU A 818 51.74 -38.93 3.65
CA LEU A 818 52.19 -38.66 5.02
C LEU A 818 52.80 -37.26 5.24
N PRO A 819 53.94 -36.87 4.61
CA PRO A 819 54.57 -35.57 4.86
C PRO A 819 53.75 -34.37 4.36
N ASN A 820 52.73 -34.64 3.53
CA ASN A 820 51.87 -33.64 2.91
C ASN A 820 50.51 -33.55 3.63
N GLY A 821 50.49 -33.74 4.95
CA GLY A 821 49.34 -33.45 5.80
C GLY A 821 48.55 -34.67 6.29
N ALA A 822 48.77 -35.88 5.76
CA ALA A 822 48.16 -37.07 6.35
C ALA A 822 48.79 -37.47 7.69
N ASP A 823 50.06 -37.14 7.92
CA ASP A 823 50.70 -37.26 9.23
C ASP A 823 50.31 -36.05 10.12
N ILE A 824 49.30 -36.22 10.96
CA ILE A 824 48.79 -35.18 11.84
C ILE A 824 49.61 -35.20 13.14
N PRO A 825 50.30 -34.10 13.53
CA PRO A 825 51.17 -34.08 14.70
C PRO A 825 50.48 -34.52 16.00
N PRO A 826 51.18 -35.19 16.95
CA PRO A 826 50.61 -35.63 18.23
C PRO A 826 49.87 -34.53 19.00
N ALA A 827 50.41 -33.32 18.99
CA ALA A 827 49.81 -32.14 19.64
C ALA A 827 48.48 -31.70 19.02
N ILE A 828 48.15 -32.13 17.80
CA ILE A 828 46.90 -31.82 17.09
C ILE A 828 45.95 -33.03 17.13
N ILE A 829 46.42 -34.22 16.73
CA ILE A 829 45.59 -35.43 16.62
C ILE A 829 45.07 -35.93 17.99
N GLY A 830 45.80 -35.67 19.07
CA GLY A 830 45.35 -35.97 20.43
C GLY A 830 44.23 -35.07 20.97
N GLN A 831 43.92 -33.95 20.29
CA GLN A 831 42.91 -32.99 20.72
C GLN A 831 41.55 -33.24 20.06
N ALA A 832 40.49 -32.91 20.79
CA ALA A 832 39.10 -32.94 20.34
C ALA A 832 38.54 -31.51 20.18
N GLY A 833 37.28 -31.37 19.75
CA GLY A 833 36.60 -30.06 19.67
C GLY A 833 37.01 -29.18 18.50
N TYR A 834 37.65 -29.74 17.45
CA TYR A 834 37.72 -29.05 16.16
C TYR A 834 36.32 -29.01 15.52
N THR A 835 36.03 -27.93 14.80
CA THR A 835 34.73 -27.67 14.15
C THR A 835 34.83 -27.62 12.63
N ALA A 836 36.00 -27.32 12.07
CA ALA A 836 36.26 -27.29 10.64
C ALA A 836 37.72 -27.63 10.30
N VAL A 837 37.95 -28.12 9.07
CA VAL A 837 39.28 -28.37 8.49
C VAL A 837 39.35 -27.74 7.09
N TYR A 838 40.51 -27.17 6.76
CA TYR A 838 40.77 -26.41 5.53
C TYR A 838 42.07 -26.90 4.88
N GLY A 839 42.04 -27.15 3.57
CA GLY A 839 43.23 -27.56 2.79
C GLY A 839 43.88 -26.39 2.05
N ALA A 840 45.21 -26.44 1.93
CA ALA A 840 46.00 -25.72 0.92
C ALA A 840 46.54 -26.75 -0.10
N GLY A 841 47.67 -26.50 -0.77
CA GLY A 841 48.28 -27.47 -1.68
C GLY A 841 48.71 -28.76 -0.97
N THR A 842 49.64 -28.68 -0.01
CA THR A 842 50.11 -29.87 0.75
C THR A 842 50.17 -29.64 2.27
N ALA A 843 49.29 -28.77 2.75
CA ALA A 843 49.12 -28.44 4.16
C ALA A 843 47.63 -28.41 4.53
N PHE A 844 47.35 -28.49 5.83
CA PHE A 844 46.03 -28.34 6.42
C PHE A 844 46.05 -27.29 7.53
N ALA A 845 44.90 -26.67 7.74
CA ALA A 845 44.57 -25.92 8.94
C ALA A 845 43.28 -26.47 9.56
N ALA A 846 43.20 -26.53 10.88
CA ALA A 846 41.97 -26.91 11.60
C ALA A 846 41.59 -25.82 12.60
N GLN A 847 40.29 -25.65 12.81
CA GLN A 847 39.71 -24.59 13.63
C GLN A 847 38.92 -25.19 14.79
N LYS A 848 39.01 -24.57 15.96
CA LYS A 848 38.23 -24.90 17.16
C LYS A 848 36.97 -24.03 17.25
N ALA A 849 36.02 -24.43 18.09
CA ALA A 849 34.77 -23.68 18.32
C ALA A 849 34.97 -22.22 18.76
N ASN A 850 36.10 -21.91 19.42
CA ASN A 850 36.49 -20.55 19.82
C ASN A 850 37.29 -19.78 18.74
N GLY A 851 37.21 -20.18 17.47
CA GLY A 851 37.93 -19.54 16.36
C GLY A 851 39.45 -19.81 16.32
N GLN A 852 40.05 -20.48 17.31
CA GLN A 852 41.49 -20.74 17.30
C GLN A 852 41.90 -21.72 16.19
N LEU A 853 43.02 -21.43 15.53
CA LEU A 853 43.60 -22.25 14.46
C LEU A 853 44.81 -23.08 14.91
N VAL A 854 45.02 -24.21 14.23
CA VAL A 854 46.28 -24.96 14.15
C VAL A 854 46.56 -25.29 12.68
N ALA A 855 47.83 -25.48 12.29
CA ALA A 855 48.20 -25.90 10.93
C ALA A 855 49.34 -26.94 10.93
N TRP A 856 49.38 -27.80 9.91
CA TRP A 856 50.39 -28.84 9.72
C TRP A 856 50.53 -29.27 8.26
N GLY A 857 51.48 -30.18 7.97
CA GLY A 857 51.88 -30.59 6.62
C GLY A 857 53.12 -29.81 6.15
N SER A 858 53.24 -29.58 4.84
CA SER A 858 54.40 -28.87 4.29
C SER A 858 54.50 -27.43 4.80
N ALA A 859 55.58 -27.13 5.54
CA ALA A 859 55.85 -25.78 6.05
C ALA A 859 55.91 -24.73 4.91
N ALA A 860 56.50 -25.09 3.77
CA ALA A 860 56.58 -24.24 2.58
C ALA A 860 55.20 -23.88 1.98
N ASN A 861 54.17 -24.68 2.28
CA ASN A 861 52.80 -24.50 1.80
C ASN A 861 51.81 -24.09 2.90
N GLY A 862 52.29 -23.50 4.01
CA GLY A 862 51.44 -23.01 5.10
C GLY A 862 51.21 -23.99 6.25
N GLY A 863 51.91 -25.13 6.27
CA GLY A 863 51.86 -26.12 7.35
C GLY A 863 52.52 -25.70 8.67
N THR A 864 52.94 -24.43 8.80
CA THR A 864 53.44 -23.84 10.05
C THR A 864 52.69 -22.56 10.32
N LEU A 865 51.95 -22.51 11.43
CA LEU A 865 51.12 -21.38 11.82
C LEU A 865 51.96 -20.38 12.67
N PRO A 866 52.03 -19.10 12.30
CA PRO A 866 52.62 -18.06 13.16
C PRO A 866 51.91 -17.94 14.52
N SER A 867 52.66 -17.67 15.59
CA SER A 867 52.13 -17.69 16.97
C SER A 867 51.15 -16.55 17.26
N ASP A 868 51.31 -15.41 16.62
CA ASP A 868 50.38 -14.27 16.66
C ASP A 868 49.03 -14.62 16.01
N ILE A 869 49.03 -15.33 14.90
CA ILE A 869 47.81 -15.84 14.25
C ILE A 869 47.19 -17.00 15.06
N GLY A 870 48.02 -17.90 15.61
CA GLY A 870 47.58 -19.01 16.48
C GLY A 870 47.01 -18.58 17.84
N ALA A 871 47.24 -17.33 18.25
CA ALA A 871 46.64 -16.72 19.43
C ALA A 871 45.26 -16.10 19.16
N LEU A 872 44.84 -15.96 17.89
CA LEU A 872 43.55 -15.37 17.54
C LEU A 872 42.38 -16.33 17.86
N THR A 873 41.34 -15.77 18.47
CA THR A 873 40.07 -16.45 18.80
C THR A 873 38.87 -15.87 18.04
N ASP A 874 39.13 -15.05 17.03
CA ASP A 874 38.12 -14.35 16.25
C ASP A 874 38.09 -14.76 14.76
N ILE A 875 38.76 -15.85 14.37
CA ILE A 875 38.65 -16.40 13.01
C ILE A 875 37.26 -17.00 12.81
N ILE A 876 36.59 -16.61 11.72
CA ILE A 876 35.35 -17.22 11.24
C ILE A 876 35.66 -18.41 10.34
N TYR A 877 36.52 -18.23 9.32
CA TYR A 877 36.93 -19.31 8.41
C TYR A 877 38.27 -19.04 7.73
N VAL A 878 38.80 -20.06 7.06
CA VAL A 878 40.07 -20.03 6.32
C VAL A 878 39.84 -20.41 4.84
N LYS A 879 40.63 -19.83 3.94
CA LYS A 879 40.74 -20.22 2.53
C LYS A 879 42.21 -20.51 2.21
N GLY A 880 42.50 -21.69 1.66
CA GLY A 880 43.83 -22.06 1.18
C GLY A 880 44.00 -21.82 -0.32
N ASN A 881 45.25 -21.66 -0.75
CA ASN A 881 45.65 -21.81 -2.15
C ASN A 881 46.73 -22.90 -2.28
N PHE A 882 47.63 -22.84 -3.27
CA PHE A 882 48.67 -23.86 -3.42
C PHE A 882 49.70 -23.84 -2.27
N ALA A 883 50.10 -22.68 -1.75
CA ALA A 883 51.19 -22.57 -0.78
C ALA A 883 50.95 -21.62 0.41
N ALA A 884 49.74 -21.09 0.54
CA ALA A 884 49.38 -20.16 1.59
C ALA A 884 47.93 -20.36 2.05
N PHE A 885 47.60 -19.74 3.18
CA PHE A 885 46.25 -19.62 3.71
C PHE A 885 45.93 -18.15 4.01
N ALA A 886 44.67 -17.78 3.84
CA ALA A 886 44.09 -16.52 4.32
C ALA A 886 42.91 -16.82 5.26
N ALA A 887 42.81 -16.07 6.36
CA ALA A 887 41.78 -16.22 7.38
C ALA A 887 40.94 -14.94 7.53
N ARG A 888 39.63 -15.13 7.67
CA ARG A 888 38.63 -14.07 7.79
C ARG A 888 38.20 -13.91 9.25
N ARG A 889 38.35 -12.70 9.82
CA ARG A 889 38.11 -12.41 11.26
C ARG A 889 36.74 -11.79 11.54
N SER A 890 36.16 -11.96 12.72
CA SER A 890 34.84 -11.38 13.05
C SER A 890 34.82 -9.84 12.96
N ASN A 891 35.94 -9.20 13.27
CA ASN A 891 36.16 -7.74 13.19
C ASN A 891 36.35 -7.16 11.77
N LYS A 892 35.91 -7.86 10.71
CA LYS A 892 36.03 -7.43 9.30
C LYS A 892 37.46 -7.23 8.74
N ARG A 893 38.48 -7.75 9.44
CA ARG A 893 39.88 -7.83 8.96
C ARG A 893 40.23 -9.21 8.39
N ILE A 894 41.42 -9.31 7.79
CA ILE A 894 42.01 -10.58 7.33
C ILE A 894 43.44 -10.75 7.83
N VAL A 895 43.90 -11.99 7.92
CA VAL A 895 45.31 -12.38 8.15
C VAL A 895 45.69 -13.48 7.17
N ALA A 896 46.97 -13.67 6.89
CA ALA A 896 47.46 -14.74 5.99
C ALA A 896 48.80 -15.29 6.48
N TRP A 897 49.11 -16.53 6.11
CA TRP A 897 50.39 -17.19 6.40
C TRP A 897 50.76 -18.21 5.32
N GLY A 898 51.99 -18.74 5.39
CA GLY A 898 52.58 -19.61 4.37
C GLY A 898 53.51 -18.83 3.45
N ASN A 899 53.62 -19.24 2.19
CA ASN A 899 54.55 -18.61 1.24
C ASN A 899 54.11 -17.18 0.89
N ALA A 900 54.95 -16.19 1.22
CA ALA A 900 54.68 -14.77 0.99
C ALA A 900 54.41 -14.43 -0.48
N GLY A 901 55.15 -15.04 -1.42
CA GLY A 901 54.96 -14.85 -2.87
C GLY A 901 53.63 -15.40 -3.40
N TYR A 902 53.00 -16.30 -2.64
CA TYR A 902 51.70 -16.90 -2.93
C TYR A 902 50.56 -16.21 -2.14
N GLY A 903 50.81 -15.03 -1.57
CA GLY A 903 49.81 -14.29 -0.77
C GLY A 903 49.76 -14.69 0.71
N GLY A 904 50.73 -15.47 1.20
CA GLY A 904 50.91 -15.78 2.63
C GLY A 904 51.34 -14.58 3.50
N THR A 905 51.34 -13.37 2.95
CA THR A 905 51.51 -12.11 3.67
C THR A 905 50.52 -11.10 3.10
N VAL A 906 49.67 -10.51 3.96
CA VAL A 906 48.69 -9.50 3.53
C VAL A 906 49.40 -8.14 3.43
N PRO A 907 49.34 -7.42 2.29
CA PRO A 907 49.86 -6.07 2.17
C PRO A 907 49.21 -5.11 3.18
N LEU A 908 49.97 -4.17 3.74
CA LEU A 908 49.49 -3.27 4.81
C LEU A 908 48.16 -2.57 4.45
N ALA A 909 48.04 -2.05 3.24
CA ALA A 909 46.84 -1.36 2.74
C ALA A 909 45.56 -2.25 2.75
N ILE A 910 45.72 -3.57 2.69
CA ILE A 910 44.62 -4.54 2.79
C ILE A 910 44.44 -5.00 4.25
N ALA A 911 45.52 -5.20 4.99
CA ALA A 911 45.49 -5.58 6.41
C ALA A 911 44.84 -4.51 7.32
N THR A 912 44.87 -3.24 6.90
CA THR A 912 44.19 -2.13 7.58
C THR A 912 42.68 -2.07 7.34
N LEU A 913 42.15 -2.77 6.32
CA LEU A 913 40.72 -2.73 5.99
C LEU A 913 39.88 -3.34 7.11
N THR A 914 38.83 -2.63 7.51
CA THR A 914 37.84 -3.04 8.53
C THR A 914 36.46 -3.29 7.92
N ASP A 915 36.41 -3.55 6.61
CA ASP A 915 35.20 -3.67 5.82
C ASP A 915 35.22 -4.87 4.87
N VAL A 916 36.17 -5.79 5.04
CA VAL A 916 36.17 -7.05 4.27
C VAL A 916 35.01 -7.90 4.74
N GLU A 917 34.15 -8.33 3.81
CA GLU A 917 33.05 -9.26 4.11
C GLU A 917 33.52 -10.71 3.91
N SER A 918 34.16 -11.01 2.78
CA SER A 918 34.49 -12.38 2.37
C SER A 918 35.83 -12.52 1.64
N LEU A 919 36.42 -13.72 1.71
CA LEU A 919 37.54 -14.19 0.89
C LEU A 919 36.96 -14.91 -0.34
N GLU A 920 36.71 -14.17 -1.42
CA GLU A 920 36.01 -14.66 -2.60
C GLU A 920 36.81 -15.70 -3.38
N GLY A 921 38.00 -15.31 -3.85
CA GLY A 921 38.81 -16.13 -4.76
C GLY A 921 40.15 -16.54 -4.15
N ALA A 922 40.65 -17.67 -4.63
CA ALA A 922 42.03 -18.08 -4.49
C ALA A 922 42.45 -18.71 -5.83
N THR A 923 43.40 -18.09 -6.52
CA THR A 923 44.18 -18.73 -7.59
C THR A 923 45.38 -19.41 -6.96
N ALA A 924 46.21 -20.13 -7.72
CA ALA A 924 47.32 -20.90 -7.15
C ALA A 924 48.28 -20.08 -6.28
N GLN A 925 48.50 -18.80 -6.62
CA GLN A 925 49.48 -17.90 -5.98
C GLN A 925 48.91 -16.56 -5.51
N ALA A 926 47.58 -16.39 -5.50
CA ALA A 926 46.96 -15.14 -5.07
C ALA A 926 45.60 -15.38 -4.40
N PHE A 927 45.17 -14.41 -3.60
CA PHE A 927 43.85 -14.35 -2.98
C PHE A 927 43.11 -13.09 -3.43
N SER A 928 41.78 -13.15 -3.40
CA SER A 928 40.92 -11.97 -3.49
C SER A 928 39.91 -11.92 -2.35
N ALA A 929 39.47 -10.71 -2.01
CA ALA A 929 38.50 -10.44 -0.98
C ALA A 929 37.50 -9.37 -1.42
N LEU A 930 36.24 -9.53 -1.03
CA LEU A 930 35.16 -8.57 -1.30
C LEU A 930 34.92 -7.70 -0.06
N ARG A 931 34.80 -6.39 -0.28
CA ARG A 931 34.51 -5.39 0.75
C ARG A 931 33.02 -5.08 0.80
N SER A 932 32.56 -4.53 1.92
CA SER A 932 31.16 -4.10 2.11
C SER A 932 30.71 -3.03 1.11
N THR A 933 31.67 -2.28 0.55
CA THR A 933 31.49 -1.34 -0.56
C THR A 933 31.24 -2.00 -1.92
N GLY A 934 31.23 -3.34 -1.99
CA GLY A 934 31.13 -4.11 -3.24
C GLY A 934 32.39 -4.06 -4.11
N GLN A 935 33.50 -3.55 -3.57
CA GLN A 935 34.81 -3.53 -4.24
C GLN A 935 35.62 -4.80 -3.94
N VAL A 936 36.38 -5.25 -4.93
CA VAL A 936 37.33 -6.35 -4.79
C VAL A 936 38.76 -5.84 -4.55
N VAL A 937 39.48 -6.51 -3.65
CA VAL A 937 40.94 -6.38 -3.48
C VAL A 937 41.61 -7.74 -3.70
N ALA A 938 42.87 -7.75 -4.13
CA ALA A 938 43.64 -8.97 -4.33
C ALA A 938 45.12 -8.78 -3.93
N TRP A 939 45.79 -9.86 -3.56
CA TRP A 939 47.21 -9.88 -3.22
C TRP A 939 47.85 -11.25 -3.51
N GLY A 940 49.18 -11.28 -3.59
CA GLY A 940 49.96 -12.44 -4.04
C GLY A 940 50.63 -12.16 -5.38
N ALA A 941 50.95 -13.19 -6.16
CA ALA A 941 51.65 -13.03 -7.43
C ALA A 941 50.77 -12.30 -8.47
N ALA A 942 51.25 -11.18 -9.03
CA ALA A 942 50.55 -10.42 -10.06
C ALA A 942 50.25 -11.26 -11.33
N SER A 943 51.15 -12.18 -11.69
CA SER A 943 50.98 -13.15 -12.79
C SER A 943 49.82 -14.14 -12.59
N HIS A 944 49.29 -14.23 -11.36
CA HIS A 944 48.14 -15.03 -10.97
C HIS A 944 46.96 -14.16 -10.51
N GLY A 945 46.98 -12.87 -10.82
CA GLY A 945 45.92 -11.91 -10.49
C GLY A 945 46.00 -11.29 -9.09
N GLY A 946 47.14 -11.41 -8.39
CA GLY A 946 47.39 -10.74 -7.10
C GLY A 946 47.48 -9.21 -7.15
N THR A 947 47.05 -8.58 -8.24
CA THR A 947 46.93 -7.13 -8.41
C THR A 947 45.67 -6.87 -9.23
N VAL A 948 44.74 -6.09 -8.68
CA VAL A 948 43.48 -5.74 -9.35
C VAL A 948 43.73 -4.51 -10.26
N PRO A 949 43.37 -4.55 -11.55
CA PRO A 949 43.41 -3.38 -12.43
C PRO A 949 42.54 -2.23 -11.90
N ALA A 950 42.92 -0.98 -12.16
CA ALA A 950 42.27 0.20 -11.57
C ALA A 950 40.77 0.31 -11.96
N GLU A 951 40.46 -0.03 -13.20
CA GLU A 951 39.11 -0.09 -13.77
C GLU A 951 38.22 -1.18 -13.16
N ILE A 952 38.82 -2.22 -12.55
CA ILE A 952 38.11 -3.26 -11.80
C ILE A 952 38.03 -2.88 -10.31
N ALA A 953 39.09 -2.31 -9.73
CA ALA A 953 39.13 -1.88 -8.34
C ALA A 953 38.12 -0.76 -8.01
N GLY A 954 37.75 0.06 -9.00
CA GLY A 954 36.70 1.08 -8.90
C GLY A 954 35.27 0.54 -8.91
N LEU A 955 35.03 -0.75 -9.21
CA LEU A 955 33.69 -1.32 -9.27
C LEU A 955 33.13 -1.58 -7.87
N THR A 956 31.94 -1.05 -7.60
CA THR A 956 31.19 -1.21 -6.32
C THR A 956 30.02 -2.20 -6.43
N ASP A 957 29.87 -2.87 -7.57
CA ASP A 957 28.78 -3.80 -7.87
C ASP A 957 29.25 -5.25 -8.07
N VAL A 958 30.47 -5.60 -7.61
CA VAL A 958 30.93 -6.99 -7.61
C VAL A 958 30.07 -7.84 -6.67
N LEU A 959 29.69 -9.02 -7.13
CA LEU A 959 28.80 -9.96 -6.44
C LEU A 959 29.54 -11.23 -5.98
N GLU A 960 30.47 -11.72 -6.79
CA GLU A 960 31.29 -12.91 -6.52
C GLU A 960 32.61 -12.83 -7.31
N VAL A 961 33.60 -13.63 -6.90
CA VAL A 961 34.82 -13.86 -7.72
C VAL A 961 35.12 -15.36 -7.85
N SER A 962 35.00 -15.87 -9.07
CA SER A 962 35.45 -17.22 -9.46
C SER A 962 36.87 -17.19 -10.03
N THR A 963 37.55 -18.34 -10.06
CA THR A 963 38.97 -18.41 -10.47
C THR A 963 39.30 -19.57 -11.39
N THR A 964 40.32 -19.39 -12.22
CA THR A 964 41.16 -20.46 -12.78
C THR A 964 42.42 -20.61 -11.90
N TRP A 965 43.38 -21.44 -12.31
CA TRP A 965 44.67 -21.54 -11.61
C TRP A 965 45.49 -20.24 -11.65
N HIS A 966 45.27 -19.36 -12.65
CA HIS A 966 46.07 -18.15 -12.91
C HIS A 966 45.28 -16.84 -13.08
N ALA A 967 43.95 -16.88 -13.04
CA ALA A 967 43.11 -15.71 -13.28
C ALA A 967 41.89 -15.67 -12.36
N PHE A 968 41.39 -14.47 -12.10
CA PHE A 968 40.12 -14.21 -11.42
C PHE A 968 39.10 -13.69 -12.44
N CYS A 969 37.83 -14.02 -12.23
CA CYS A 969 36.70 -13.42 -12.93
C CYS A 969 35.65 -13.00 -11.89
N ALA A 970 35.40 -11.69 -11.82
CA ALA A 970 34.35 -11.12 -11.00
C ALA A 970 33.05 -11.03 -11.81
N ARG A 971 31.96 -11.58 -11.27
CA ARG A 971 30.60 -11.34 -11.79
C ARG A 971 29.97 -10.19 -11.01
N ARG A 972 29.28 -9.32 -11.72
CA ARG A 972 28.69 -8.08 -11.21
C ARG A 972 27.18 -8.23 -11.04
N ARG A 973 26.58 -7.42 -10.15
CA ARG A 973 25.12 -7.43 -9.88
C ARG A 973 24.27 -7.12 -11.12
N ASN A 974 24.83 -6.43 -12.12
CA ASN A 974 24.20 -6.14 -13.40
C ASN A 974 24.37 -7.26 -14.46
N GLY A 975 24.76 -8.47 -14.05
CA GLY A 975 24.92 -9.63 -14.94
C GLY A 975 26.11 -9.56 -15.90
N ARG A 976 26.99 -8.55 -15.79
CA ARG A 976 28.25 -8.46 -16.53
C ARG A 976 29.39 -9.18 -15.79
N VAL A 977 30.47 -9.47 -16.51
CA VAL A 977 31.71 -10.05 -15.96
C VAL A 977 32.93 -9.22 -16.32
N VAL A 978 33.94 -9.23 -15.44
CA VAL A 978 35.28 -8.69 -15.68
C VAL A 978 36.32 -9.69 -15.16
N ALA A 979 37.47 -9.81 -15.84
CA ALA A 979 38.51 -10.78 -15.48
C ALA A 979 39.89 -10.12 -15.48
N TRP A 980 40.81 -10.67 -14.68
CA TRP A 980 42.20 -10.22 -14.59
C TRP A 980 43.14 -11.37 -14.17
N GLY A 981 44.44 -11.14 -14.30
CA GLY A 981 45.49 -12.17 -14.11
C GLY A 981 46.06 -12.60 -15.46
N ASN A 982 46.42 -13.88 -15.60
CA ASN A 982 47.03 -14.37 -16.84
C ASN A 982 46.02 -14.37 -18.01
N THR A 983 46.31 -13.58 -19.05
CA THR A 983 45.42 -13.35 -20.21
C THR A 983 45.10 -14.63 -20.98
N ALA A 984 46.09 -15.50 -21.22
CA ALA A 984 45.91 -16.77 -21.93
C ALA A 984 45.07 -17.79 -21.15
N ASN A 985 45.05 -17.69 -19.82
CA ASN A 985 44.39 -18.64 -18.92
C ASN A 985 43.10 -18.05 -18.29
N GLY A 986 42.40 -17.19 -19.06
CA GLY A 986 41.08 -16.64 -18.72
C GLY A 986 41.06 -15.19 -18.19
N GLY A 987 42.22 -14.57 -17.95
CA GLY A 987 42.36 -13.21 -17.40
C GLY A 987 41.98 -12.06 -18.34
N THR A 988 41.40 -12.34 -19.50
CA THR A 988 40.83 -11.35 -20.42
C THR A 988 39.49 -11.86 -20.93
N VAL A 989 38.42 -11.08 -20.72
CA VAL A 989 37.07 -11.40 -21.20
C VAL A 989 36.97 -11.04 -22.70
N PRO A 990 36.56 -11.97 -23.59
CA PRO A 990 36.33 -11.64 -25.00
C PRO A 990 35.23 -10.61 -25.17
N ALA A 991 35.33 -9.75 -26.19
CA ALA A 991 34.37 -8.66 -26.42
C ALA A 991 32.90 -9.12 -26.50
N ALA A 992 32.64 -10.27 -27.15
CA ALA A 992 31.32 -10.87 -27.23
C ALA A 992 30.74 -11.30 -25.87
N VAL A 993 31.59 -11.64 -24.89
CA VAL A 993 31.19 -11.98 -23.52
C VAL A 993 31.07 -10.73 -22.65
N ALA A 994 31.96 -9.74 -22.82
CA ALA A 994 31.95 -8.48 -22.08
C ALA A 994 30.71 -7.61 -22.33
N GLN A 995 30.03 -7.81 -23.46
CA GLN A 995 28.76 -7.16 -23.79
C GLN A 995 27.53 -7.80 -23.11
N LEU A 996 27.62 -9.05 -22.64
CA LEU A 996 26.51 -9.75 -21.99
C LEU A 996 26.22 -9.17 -20.61
N SER A 997 24.94 -9.00 -20.29
CA SER A 997 24.43 -8.51 -19.00
C SER A 997 23.44 -9.48 -18.35
N ASP A 998 23.51 -10.76 -18.74
CA ASP A 998 22.61 -11.84 -18.30
C ASP A 998 23.37 -13.03 -17.67
N ILE A 999 24.63 -12.84 -17.28
CA ILE A 999 25.45 -13.89 -16.65
C ILE A 999 24.98 -14.11 -15.20
N VAL A 1000 24.66 -15.37 -14.87
CA VAL A 1000 24.13 -15.81 -13.57
C VAL A 1000 25.11 -16.68 -12.78
N GLN A 1001 26.09 -17.28 -13.44
CA GLN A 1001 27.16 -18.06 -12.79
C GLN A 1001 28.44 -17.96 -13.62
N VAL A 1002 29.61 -17.85 -12.97
CA VAL A 1002 30.92 -18.13 -13.59
C VAL A 1002 31.63 -19.25 -12.82
N THR A 1003 32.26 -20.18 -13.53
CA THR A 1003 33.19 -21.17 -12.94
C THR A 1003 34.42 -21.34 -13.82
N GLY A 1004 35.55 -21.73 -13.23
CA GLY A 1004 36.81 -21.95 -13.94
C GLY A 1004 37.25 -23.41 -13.90
N SER A 1005 37.87 -23.89 -14.97
CA SER A 1005 38.77 -25.05 -14.95
C SER A 1005 40.18 -24.59 -14.58
N ALA A 1006 41.23 -25.38 -14.83
CA ALA A 1006 42.59 -24.95 -14.59
C ALA A 1006 42.96 -23.68 -15.37
N TRP A 1007 42.56 -23.58 -16.65
CA TRP A 1007 43.01 -22.51 -17.56
C TRP A 1007 41.90 -21.88 -18.44
N ALA A 1008 40.62 -22.18 -18.17
CA ALA A 1008 39.49 -21.58 -18.87
C ALA A 1008 38.36 -21.22 -17.90
N PHE A 1009 37.48 -20.31 -18.32
CA PHE A 1009 36.22 -19.99 -17.64
C PHE A 1009 35.03 -20.44 -18.49
N ALA A 1010 33.97 -20.86 -17.82
CA ALA A 1010 32.63 -21.05 -18.39
C ALA A 1010 31.65 -20.17 -17.61
N ALA A 1011 30.77 -19.47 -18.33
CA ALA A 1011 29.76 -18.60 -17.77
C ALA A 1011 28.36 -18.97 -18.28
N LEU A 1012 27.45 -19.16 -17.33
CA LEU A 1012 26.04 -19.48 -17.56
C LEU A 1012 25.23 -18.19 -17.63
N ARG A 1013 24.32 -18.12 -18.60
CA ARG A 1013 23.38 -17.01 -18.83
C ARG A 1013 21.98 -17.35 -18.32
N SER A 1014 21.18 -16.35 -17.94
CA SER A 1014 19.81 -16.54 -17.44
C SER A 1014 18.85 -17.13 -18.48
N ASN A 1015 19.20 -17.11 -19.77
CA ASN A 1015 18.47 -17.84 -20.81
C ASN A 1015 18.77 -19.36 -20.83
N GLY A 1016 19.69 -19.86 -20.00
CA GLY A 1016 20.13 -21.26 -19.96
C GLY A 1016 21.16 -21.64 -21.01
N THR A 1017 21.88 -20.66 -21.59
CA THR A 1017 23.02 -20.93 -22.50
C THR A 1017 24.37 -20.67 -21.83
N VAL A 1018 25.43 -21.31 -22.32
CA VAL A 1018 26.78 -21.20 -21.76
C VAL A 1018 27.76 -20.63 -22.80
N VAL A 1019 28.60 -19.70 -22.36
CA VAL A 1019 29.77 -19.20 -23.10
C VAL A 1019 31.04 -19.55 -22.35
N ALA A 1020 32.16 -19.77 -23.05
CA ALA A 1020 33.45 -20.07 -22.44
C ALA A 1020 34.58 -19.25 -23.06
N TRP A 1021 35.70 -19.12 -22.34
CA TRP A 1021 36.92 -18.48 -22.83
C TRP A 1021 38.16 -18.92 -22.05
N GLY A 1022 39.36 -18.62 -22.58
CA GLY A 1022 40.64 -19.13 -22.09
C GLY A 1022 41.16 -20.25 -22.98
N ARG A 1023 41.94 -21.18 -22.43
CA ARG A 1023 42.52 -22.29 -23.22
C ARG A 1023 41.47 -23.28 -23.72
N ALA A 1024 41.45 -23.54 -25.02
CA ALA A 1024 40.48 -24.42 -25.67
C ALA A 1024 40.54 -25.85 -25.12
N GLU A 1025 41.75 -26.39 -24.91
CA GLU A 1025 41.98 -27.71 -24.34
C GLU A 1025 41.46 -27.88 -22.91
N ALA A 1026 41.30 -26.76 -22.17
CA ALA A 1026 40.77 -26.71 -20.82
C ALA A 1026 39.26 -26.44 -20.77
N GLY A 1027 38.57 -26.48 -21.92
CA GLY A 1027 37.14 -26.18 -22.05
C GLY A 1027 36.81 -24.72 -22.39
N GLY A 1028 37.79 -23.92 -22.81
CA GLY A 1028 37.60 -22.55 -23.30
C GLY A 1028 36.91 -22.44 -24.67
N ASP A 1029 36.69 -23.56 -25.36
CA ASP A 1029 35.91 -23.66 -26.59
C ASP A 1029 34.69 -24.59 -26.38
N THR A 1030 33.50 -24.10 -26.72
CA THR A 1030 32.23 -24.85 -26.67
C THR A 1030 31.70 -25.25 -28.05
N SER A 1031 32.41 -24.94 -29.14
CA SER A 1031 31.97 -25.15 -30.53
C SER A 1031 31.38 -26.54 -30.81
N ARG A 1032 32.00 -27.59 -30.24
CA ARG A 1032 31.58 -28.99 -30.38
C ARG A 1032 30.26 -29.36 -29.69
N VAL A 1033 29.82 -28.58 -28.72
CA VAL A 1033 28.64 -28.86 -27.86
C VAL A 1033 27.67 -27.69 -27.74
N VAL A 1034 27.90 -26.58 -28.45
CA VAL A 1034 27.10 -25.34 -28.30
C VAL A 1034 25.60 -25.55 -28.51
N GLY A 1035 25.21 -26.43 -29.45
CA GLY A 1035 23.80 -26.81 -29.66
C GLY A 1035 23.17 -27.68 -28.57
N GLN A 1036 23.99 -28.22 -27.65
CA GLN A 1036 23.54 -28.96 -26.46
C GLN A 1036 23.55 -28.09 -25.20
N LEU A 1037 24.29 -26.99 -25.19
CA LEU A 1037 24.39 -26.03 -24.08
C LEU A 1037 23.19 -25.08 -24.06
N THR A 1038 22.00 -25.65 -24.05
CA THR A 1038 20.70 -25.01 -23.86
C THR A 1038 20.07 -25.52 -22.58
N ASN A 1039 19.15 -24.74 -22.01
CA ASN A 1039 18.43 -25.05 -20.76
C ASN A 1039 19.33 -25.27 -19.51
N VAL A 1040 20.62 -24.96 -19.57
CA VAL A 1040 21.59 -25.18 -18.49
C VAL A 1040 21.14 -24.49 -17.19
N ARG A 1041 21.27 -25.18 -16.05
CA ARG A 1041 20.95 -24.70 -14.69
C ARG A 1041 22.19 -24.51 -13.83
N ALA A 1042 23.18 -25.38 -14.00
CA ALA A 1042 24.41 -25.36 -13.22
C ALA A 1042 25.59 -25.81 -14.09
N VAL A 1043 26.73 -25.11 -13.97
CA VAL A 1043 28.00 -25.52 -14.58
C VAL A 1043 29.02 -25.87 -13.49
N TYR A 1044 29.52 -27.09 -13.58
CA TYR A 1044 30.57 -27.67 -12.75
C TYR A 1044 31.88 -27.75 -13.53
N ALA A 1045 33.00 -27.75 -12.82
CA ALA A 1045 34.33 -27.74 -13.43
C ALA A 1045 35.30 -28.67 -12.69
N ASN A 1046 36.17 -29.32 -13.44
CA ASN A 1046 37.36 -30.01 -12.92
C ASN A 1046 38.61 -29.31 -13.48
N SER A 1047 39.81 -29.89 -13.37
CA SER A 1047 41.02 -29.24 -13.90
C SER A 1047 41.02 -29.07 -15.42
N ASN A 1048 40.42 -30.01 -16.16
CA ASN A 1048 40.59 -30.13 -17.61
C ASN A 1048 39.36 -29.79 -18.44
N GLY A 1049 38.22 -29.52 -17.81
CA GLY A 1049 36.97 -29.24 -18.50
C GLY A 1049 35.78 -29.00 -17.58
N PHE A 1050 34.59 -29.06 -18.17
CA PHE A 1050 33.34 -28.67 -17.55
C PHE A 1050 32.23 -29.70 -17.76
N THR A 1051 31.26 -29.67 -16.86
CA THR A 1051 30.03 -30.47 -16.89
C THR A 1051 28.85 -29.54 -16.62
N ALA A 1052 27.86 -29.51 -17.51
CA ALA A 1052 26.63 -28.76 -17.34
C ALA A 1052 25.47 -29.72 -17.02
N LEU A 1053 24.69 -29.37 -15.99
CA LEU A 1053 23.37 -29.95 -15.75
C LEU A 1053 22.32 -29.04 -16.38
N THR A 1054 21.49 -29.58 -17.26
CA THR A 1054 20.38 -28.86 -17.90
C THR A 1054 19.09 -29.01 -17.09
N SER A 1055 18.10 -28.15 -17.35
CA SER A 1055 16.71 -28.59 -17.35
C SER A 1055 16.42 -29.26 -18.69
N ASP A 1056 15.66 -30.36 -18.73
CA ASP A 1056 15.65 -31.43 -19.75
C ASP A 1056 16.57 -32.65 -19.46
N GLY A 1057 17.15 -32.71 -18.26
CA GLY A 1057 17.69 -33.94 -17.65
C GLY A 1057 19.04 -34.41 -18.22
N ARG A 1058 19.67 -33.63 -19.10
CA ARG A 1058 20.93 -33.99 -19.75
C ARG A 1058 22.14 -33.57 -18.93
N VAL A 1059 23.21 -34.35 -19.07
CA VAL A 1059 24.55 -34.01 -18.58
C VAL A 1059 25.46 -33.77 -19.78
N VAL A 1060 25.85 -32.51 -20.01
CA VAL A 1060 26.66 -32.11 -21.18
C VAL A 1060 28.09 -31.80 -20.72
N THR A 1061 29.09 -32.42 -21.36
CA THR A 1061 30.51 -32.30 -20.99
C THR A 1061 31.35 -31.71 -22.13
N TRP A 1062 32.40 -30.97 -21.79
CA TRP A 1062 33.38 -30.46 -22.77
C TRP A 1062 34.74 -30.12 -22.12
N GLY A 1063 35.75 -29.94 -22.96
CA GLY A 1063 37.16 -29.78 -22.56
C GLY A 1063 37.99 -30.99 -22.98
N GLN A 1064 39.02 -31.33 -22.22
CA GLN A 1064 39.88 -32.48 -22.52
C GLN A 1064 39.09 -33.80 -22.30
N ALA A 1065 38.88 -34.57 -23.37
CA ALA A 1065 38.02 -35.76 -23.37
C ALA A 1065 38.40 -36.81 -22.30
N LEU A 1066 39.67 -37.24 -22.27
CA LEU A 1066 40.19 -38.17 -21.26
C LEU A 1066 40.18 -37.58 -19.84
N GLY A 1067 40.16 -36.25 -19.73
CA GLY A 1067 40.03 -35.51 -18.48
C GLY A 1067 38.58 -35.32 -18.00
N GLY A 1068 37.60 -36.01 -18.58
CA GLY A 1068 36.18 -35.89 -18.21
C GLY A 1068 35.37 -34.92 -19.07
N GLY A 1069 35.98 -34.33 -20.11
CA GLY A 1069 35.28 -33.55 -21.15
C GLY A 1069 34.50 -34.39 -22.17
N ASP A 1070 34.48 -35.71 -22.01
CA ASP A 1070 33.60 -36.65 -22.73
C ASP A 1070 32.98 -37.62 -21.71
N SER A 1071 31.65 -37.63 -21.63
CA SER A 1071 30.85 -38.51 -20.77
C SER A 1071 30.03 -39.55 -21.56
N THR A 1072 30.25 -39.69 -22.88
CA THR A 1072 29.41 -40.49 -23.78
C THR A 1072 29.23 -41.93 -23.30
N SER A 1073 30.28 -42.56 -22.78
CA SER A 1073 30.26 -43.96 -22.30
C SER A 1073 29.42 -44.18 -21.03
N VAL A 1074 29.07 -43.13 -20.29
CA VAL A 1074 28.29 -43.21 -19.04
C VAL A 1074 26.96 -42.46 -19.11
N GLN A 1075 26.58 -41.91 -20.27
CA GLN A 1075 25.30 -41.19 -20.45
C GLN A 1075 24.05 -41.96 -19.95
N PRO A 1076 23.90 -43.29 -20.17
CA PRO A 1076 22.76 -44.04 -19.64
C PRO A 1076 22.69 -44.10 -18.10
N ALA A 1077 23.78 -43.79 -17.41
CA ALA A 1077 23.84 -43.72 -15.95
C ALA A 1077 23.77 -42.27 -15.41
N LEU A 1078 23.76 -41.26 -16.29
CA LEU A 1078 23.72 -39.84 -15.95
C LEU A 1078 22.37 -39.18 -16.33
N SER A 1079 21.89 -39.41 -17.54
CA SER A 1079 20.71 -38.74 -18.09
C SER A 1079 19.44 -39.06 -17.30
N GLY A 1080 18.75 -38.03 -16.82
CA GLY A 1080 17.57 -38.13 -15.94
C GLY A 1080 17.88 -38.53 -14.49
N LEU A 1081 19.11 -38.96 -14.19
CA LEU A 1081 19.51 -39.51 -12.88
C LEU A 1081 20.43 -38.58 -12.08
N VAL A 1082 20.84 -37.44 -12.65
CA VAL A 1082 21.67 -36.43 -12.00
C VAL A 1082 21.12 -35.04 -12.35
N THR A 1083 20.32 -34.47 -11.46
CA THR A 1083 19.63 -33.19 -11.66
C THR A 1083 19.99 -32.15 -10.61
N THR A 1084 19.61 -30.89 -10.82
CA THR A 1084 19.82 -29.83 -9.83
C THR A 1084 18.83 -29.87 -8.65
N GLY A 1085 17.72 -30.58 -8.79
CA GLY A 1085 16.59 -30.58 -7.84
C GLY A 1085 15.30 -31.06 -8.49
N HIS A 1086 14.19 -30.94 -7.75
CA HIS A 1086 12.84 -31.30 -8.19
C HIS A 1086 11.78 -30.32 -7.62
N LYS A 1087 10.59 -30.24 -8.23
CA LYS A 1087 9.43 -29.56 -7.63
C LYS A 1087 8.91 -30.31 -6.39
N VAL A 1088 8.59 -29.56 -5.33
CA VAL A 1088 8.03 -30.15 -4.10
C VAL A 1088 6.61 -30.65 -4.36
N GLY A 1089 6.32 -31.89 -3.93
CA GLY A 1089 4.99 -32.50 -4.05
C GLY A 1089 4.79 -33.39 -5.28
N ALA A 1090 5.79 -33.50 -6.17
CA ALA A 1090 5.77 -34.48 -7.25
C ALA A 1090 5.78 -35.93 -6.71
N THR A 1091 4.86 -36.78 -7.17
CA THR A 1091 4.57 -38.10 -6.59
C THR A 1091 5.32 -39.28 -7.22
N ASN A 1092 6.37 -39.03 -8.00
CA ASN A 1092 7.30 -40.07 -8.46
C ASN A 1092 8.75 -39.58 -8.35
N VAL A 1093 9.52 -40.20 -7.45
CA VAL A 1093 10.96 -39.92 -7.24
C VAL A 1093 11.81 -40.48 -8.40
N ALA A 1094 11.22 -41.32 -9.26
CA ALA A 1094 11.86 -41.86 -10.44
C ALA A 1094 11.93 -40.85 -11.60
N ALA A 1095 12.96 -39.98 -11.58
CA ALA A 1095 13.79 -39.60 -12.73
C ALA A 1095 13.10 -39.12 -14.04
N THR A 1096 11.83 -38.72 -14.00
CA THR A 1096 11.24 -37.90 -15.07
C THR A 1096 11.49 -36.44 -14.71
N ALA A 1097 12.42 -35.86 -15.45
CA ALA A 1097 12.77 -34.45 -15.39
C ALA A 1097 11.52 -33.55 -15.19
N ASP A 1098 11.51 -32.73 -14.12
CA ASP A 1098 10.46 -31.77 -13.70
C ASP A 1098 9.66 -31.17 -14.87
N GLU A 1099 8.38 -30.81 -14.76
CA GLU A 1099 7.60 -30.32 -15.93
C GLU A 1099 8.03 -28.96 -16.56
N GLU A 1100 9.11 -28.33 -16.08
CA GLU A 1100 9.88 -27.33 -16.86
C GLU A 1100 10.77 -27.96 -17.98
N TRP A 1101 10.91 -29.28 -17.94
CA TRP A 1101 11.93 -30.13 -18.55
C TRP A 1101 11.30 -31.18 -19.49
N LEU A 1102 9.97 -31.23 -19.58
CA LEU A 1102 9.24 -31.88 -20.67
C LEU A 1102 8.96 -30.86 -21.78
N ARG A 1103 9.71 -30.96 -22.88
CA ARG A 1103 9.07 -30.84 -24.19
C ARG A 1103 8.71 -32.24 -24.64
N THR A 1104 7.50 -32.38 -25.14
CA THR A 1104 7.01 -33.56 -25.85
C THR A 1104 8.07 -34.11 -26.79
N LEU A 1105 8.46 -35.38 -26.60
CA LEU A 1105 9.03 -36.15 -27.70
C LEU A 1105 7.94 -36.25 -28.78
N PRO A 1106 8.19 -35.84 -30.03
CA PRO A 1106 7.33 -36.23 -31.13
C PRO A 1106 7.38 -37.76 -31.25
N ASN A 1107 6.22 -38.40 -31.42
CA ASN A 1107 6.16 -39.83 -31.70
C ASN A 1107 6.95 -40.15 -32.98
N ALA A 1108 8.01 -40.97 -32.85
CA ALA A 1108 8.64 -41.74 -33.92
C ALA A 1108 9.45 -42.91 -33.31
#